data_AF-A0A9W7WZN1-F1
#
_entry.id   AF-A0A9W7WZN1-F1
#
_cell.length_a   1.000
_cell.length_b   1.000
_cell.length_c   1.000
_cell.angle_alpha   90.00
_cell.angle_beta   90.00
_cell.angle_gamma   90.00
#
_symmetry.space_group_name_H-M   'P 1'
#
loop_
_entity.id
_entity.type
_entity.pdbx_description
1 polymer ?
#
loop_
_entity_poly.entity_id
_entity_poly.type
_entity_poly.pdbx_seq_one_letter_code
_entity_poly.pdbx_strand_id
1 'polypeptide(L)'
;MASVKWITHQRLLILFWIISFSAVSCVSDLAFVVEPSDVRASGGEQVSLDCLAEGEPPAAVEWMKDGIRVQESDRVQVLANGTLSITDVRSSPEQSDEGVYQCLAQNKHGAILSQRSRLAIPGMLSMVSQPVPVKVSLGSVVRFSCSVSGDAAPVITWDLNQRSLPLDSDRITILPNGALQIRDVTTRDAGKYRCSATNAASRVRSKDAELIVTPALVPWPLEMKPQIVAAPQNITVSVNGPAVLECMAEGKPRPLVSWSRADSKPIDVFGTKVMGNGNLVISVVKAHHGGTYLCRATTPGTRNYTTATATLTVLVPPSFVEKPETQTRPRAGTARFSCQAKGTPAPRISWFRNGQMISSNGRTKMYNSKLVITQIIPEDEAFYQCQAENSQGWVLSAARLVVIQSDDRPGAPRHVHAETISSSAILLAWERPQYNAEKVIAYSIHYTKTDGLNNEEYQAVIGNDTTSHIVDDLEPARNYAFYIVAYMPMGASRMSEQVTQHTLENVPLRTPEFSLTSRSPTDILVSWQPLPPKLSRGRVSAYRLSYRTAADEQVTSVELPVQGENSTQHLLRGLQADTIYLIRMSASTRVGWSQPSAWSSHRTPKTSSAAVPPAPNLELEPQNCTSVTVRWHPAPSDAVVHGYKLSFHPDSQSEDSVIQLPAQDHQYTIAGLSPRVKYHVKILAFSVDGDGYQAHQTVNPPACPSAPNRRLAALPPPDHVDAKANSSSAVILSWSRPAFSSGKPVSYSVRCGPVSPSDVWGVRYVQTTEQTVTLTGLRPNTRYEFAVRLHMDHMSSPWSATVYQKTSLEAPSSPPLGVKVSLIDDGTALVSWRPPDQPNLSVAHYTILYASQTSWLAGEWQVLQREGTDTMALLEKLESGHVYLVKISASNQAGDGPFSSTVELQVLRAKHHQSKNPRHTDNHAEQKAFIDGLYHIDEKSMTGIIIGVCIALTCIVFCVLVLFTRKSSSSSKMIGPVRNEVTHGGVSSASQLRAENTDVHVPMMRTHFIDAKGGAGLIINGAGLIMSDARSKQKRWNIFNNKKKSEAKNDTAIGKTVLRYEEEQPVVSAQGSSLHILYRPLGESESSQTSDPGSRETGDSGNCSQDETETSSPSGTSFRPDDPVQKQSRETAVCVVSLS
;
A
#
# COMPACT_ATOMS: atom_id res chain seq x y z
N MET A 1 10.33 -32.07 60.63
CA MET A 1 11.05 -30.91 60.06
C MET A 1 11.64 -31.19 58.66
N ALA A 2 10.95 -31.97 57.80
CA ALA A 2 11.48 -32.42 56.49
C ALA A 2 10.72 -31.83 55.28
N SER A 3 9.43 -31.53 55.44
CA SER A 3 8.50 -31.22 54.34
C SER A 3 8.68 -29.86 53.64
N VAL A 4 9.60 -29.01 54.12
CA VAL A 4 9.75 -27.62 53.64
C VAL A 4 10.93 -27.46 52.65
N LYS A 5 11.92 -28.36 52.66
CA LYS A 5 13.11 -28.25 51.80
C LYS A 5 12.92 -28.68 50.34
N TRP A 6 11.81 -29.36 50.01
CA TRP A 6 11.52 -29.80 48.63
C TRP A 6 10.95 -28.69 47.74
N ILE A 7 10.08 -27.82 48.27
CA ILE A 7 9.38 -26.78 47.50
C ILE A 7 10.32 -25.65 47.05
N THR A 8 11.39 -25.38 47.82
CA THR A 8 12.39 -24.36 47.48
C THR A 8 13.29 -24.76 46.31
N HIS A 9 13.64 -26.05 46.19
CA HIS A 9 14.56 -26.51 45.14
C HIS A 9 13.91 -26.52 43.74
N GLN A 10 12.64 -26.92 43.64
CA GLN A 10 11.89 -26.81 42.39
C GLN A 10 11.67 -25.35 41.97
N ARG A 11 11.38 -24.43 42.90
CA ARG A 11 11.19 -23.01 42.56
C ARG A 11 12.46 -22.33 42.05
N LEU A 12 13.64 -22.68 42.56
CA LEU A 12 14.92 -22.19 42.05
C LEU A 12 15.27 -22.77 40.67
N LEU A 13 15.01 -24.06 40.43
CA LEU A 13 15.18 -24.68 39.10
C LEU A 13 14.20 -24.08 38.07
N ILE A 14 12.94 -23.87 38.45
CA ILE A 14 11.93 -23.24 37.59
C ILE A 14 12.29 -21.77 37.31
N LEU A 15 12.85 -21.02 38.26
CA LEU A 15 13.37 -19.68 37.99
C LEU A 15 14.55 -19.69 37.03
N PHE A 16 15.51 -20.62 37.17
CA PHE A 16 16.60 -20.78 36.19
C PHE A 16 16.08 -21.18 34.80
N TRP A 17 15.05 -22.04 34.72
CA TRP A 17 14.39 -22.40 33.45
C TRP A 17 13.67 -21.22 32.81
N ILE A 18 12.88 -20.46 33.57
CA ILE A 18 12.13 -19.30 33.07
C ILE A 18 13.08 -18.19 32.61
N ILE A 19 14.14 -17.89 33.38
CA ILE A 19 15.14 -16.88 33.01
C ILE A 19 15.96 -17.33 31.77
N SER A 20 16.09 -18.64 31.53
CA SER A 20 16.72 -19.18 30.31
C SER A 20 15.81 -19.17 29.08
N PHE A 21 14.50 -18.89 29.22
CA PHE A 21 13.52 -18.93 28.13
C PHE A 21 12.55 -17.73 28.14
N SER A 22 13.02 -16.56 28.59
CA SER A 22 12.29 -15.28 28.46
C SER A 22 13.09 -14.16 27.79
N ALA A 23 14.17 -14.49 27.08
CA ALA A 23 14.75 -13.63 26.06
C ALA A 23 14.07 -13.95 24.72
N VAL A 24 13.00 -13.21 24.38
CA VAL A 24 12.61 -13.06 22.98
C VAL A 24 13.66 -12.15 22.36
N SER A 25 14.77 -12.74 21.91
CA SER A 25 15.78 -12.06 21.08
C SER A 25 15.06 -11.48 19.88
N CYS A 26 14.86 -10.17 19.90
CA CYS A 26 14.22 -9.44 18.82
C CYS A 26 15.28 -9.23 17.76
N VAL A 27 15.46 -10.25 16.91
CA VAL A 27 16.55 -10.32 15.92
C VAL A 27 16.52 -9.08 15.03
N SER A 28 17.34 -8.09 15.39
CA SER A 28 17.53 -6.87 14.63
C SER A 28 18.37 -7.19 13.41
N ASP A 29 17.83 -6.85 12.23
CA ASP A 29 18.60 -6.88 11.00
C ASP A 29 19.83 -5.98 11.14
N LEU A 30 20.97 -6.48 10.66
CA LEU A 30 22.26 -5.80 10.70
C LEU A 30 22.17 -4.43 10.02
N ALA A 31 22.48 -3.36 10.74
CA ALA A 31 22.34 -1.98 10.27
C ALA A 31 23.39 -1.03 10.92
N PHE A 32 23.73 0.05 10.23
CA PHE A 32 24.56 1.12 10.82
C PHE A 32 23.69 2.14 11.56
N VAL A 33 24.12 2.48 12.77
CA VAL A 33 23.61 3.60 13.57
C VAL A 33 24.40 4.88 13.25
N VAL A 34 25.71 4.73 13.06
CA VAL A 34 26.62 5.79 12.62
C VAL A 34 27.47 5.23 11.48
N GLU A 35 27.43 5.91 10.33
CA GLU A 35 28.31 5.63 9.19
C GLU A 35 29.35 6.75 9.07
N PRO A 36 30.60 6.45 8.67
CA PRO A 36 31.67 7.43 8.67
C PRO A 36 31.48 8.49 7.58
N SER A 37 31.83 9.74 7.89
CA SER A 37 31.79 10.88 6.95
C SER A 37 33.18 11.26 6.45
N ASP A 38 33.29 11.98 5.33
CA ASP A 38 34.56 12.52 4.82
C ASP A 38 35.27 13.40 5.87
N VAL A 39 36.57 13.17 6.07
CA VAL A 39 37.40 13.92 7.04
C VAL A 39 38.60 14.55 6.34
N ARG A 40 39.04 15.71 6.85
CA ARG A 40 40.27 16.38 6.44
C ARG A 40 41.15 16.60 7.67
N ALA A 41 42.43 16.28 7.55
CA ALA A 41 43.42 16.43 8.62
C ALA A 41 44.79 16.76 8.05
N SER A 42 45.57 17.54 8.79
CA SER A 42 46.97 17.87 8.50
C SER A 42 47.91 16.72 8.90
N GLY A 43 49.13 16.72 8.37
CA GLY A 43 50.15 15.77 8.82
C GLY A 43 50.49 15.95 10.31
N GLY A 44 50.48 14.85 11.07
CA GLY A 44 50.71 14.83 12.52
C GLY A 44 49.47 15.13 13.39
N GLU A 45 48.29 15.32 12.80
CA GLU A 45 47.03 15.39 13.56
C GLU A 45 46.48 13.98 13.88
N GLN A 46 45.69 13.86 14.95
CA GLN A 46 44.89 12.66 15.24
C GLN A 46 43.53 12.73 14.54
N VAL A 47 43.13 11.63 13.91
CA VAL A 47 41.82 11.45 13.26
C VAL A 47 41.07 10.29 13.90
N SER A 48 39.75 10.39 13.93
CA SER A 48 38.85 9.26 14.15
C SER A 48 37.77 9.22 13.07
N LEU A 49 37.49 8.03 12.54
CA LEU A 49 36.40 7.76 11.61
C LEU A 49 35.38 6.86 12.32
N ASP A 50 34.22 7.40 12.67
CA ASP A 50 33.22 6.66 13.44
C ASP A 50 32.44 5.67 12.57
N CYS A 51 32.32 4.43 13.06
CA CYS A 51 31.42 3.44 12.48
C CYS A 51 30.79 2.62 13.61
N LEU A 52 29.47 2.72 13.78
CA LEU A 52 28.71 1.98 14.79
C LEU A 52 27.61 1.17 14.10
N ALA A 53 27.63 -0.15 14.30
CA ALA A 53 26.65 -1.08 13.75
C ALA A 53 25.91 -1.84 14.85
N GLU A 54 24.60 -1.99 14.67
CA GLU A 54 23.71 -2.77 15.53
C GLU A 54 23.18 -4.00 14.78
N GLY A 55 22.77 -5.01 15.56
CA GLY A 55 22.20 -6.27 15.10
C GLY A 55 22.24 -7.32 16.20
N GLU A 56 21.40 -8.35 16.12
CA GLU A 56 21.49 -9.54 16.98
C GLU A 56 21.90 -10.78 16.16
N PRO A 57 23.05 -11.42 16.46
CA PRO A 57 24.07 -11.04 17.44
C PRO A 57 24.82 -9.75 17.06
N PRO A 58 25.51 -9.10 18.01
CA PRO A 58 26.30 -7.90 17.77
C PRO A 58 27.27 -8.04 16.60
N ALA A 59 27.47 -6.93 15.89
CA ALA A 59 28.38 -6.86 14.75
C ALA A 59 29.84 -6.73 15.22
N ALA A 60 30.74 -7.51 14.60
CA ALA A 60 32.15 -7.14 14.53
C ALA A 60 32.32 -6.08 13.43
N VAL A 61 33.18 -5.09 13.67
CA VAL A 61 33.52 -4.04 12.72
C VAL A 61 34.95 -4.22 12.23
N GLU A 62 35.14 -4.28 10.92
CA GLU A 62 36.43 -4.29 10.26
C GLU A 62 36.57 -3.08 9.33
N TRP A 63 37.79 -2.59 9.13
CA TRP A 63 38.05 -1.44 8.25
C TRP A 63 38.82 -1.82 7.00
N MET A 64 38.47 -1.20 5.89
CA MET A 64 39.18 -1.28 4.62
C MET A 64 39.60 0.12 4.19
N LYS A 65 40.82 0.26 3.65
CA LYS A 65 41.32 1.45 2.97
C LYS A 65 41.57 1.10 1.51
N ASP A 66 40.96 1.85 0.59
CA ASP A 66 41.10 1.68 -0.87
C ASP A 66 40.76 0.25 -1.35
N GLY A 67 39.89 -0.45 -0.61
CA GLY A 67 39.49 -1.85 -0.86
C GLY A 67 40.39 -2.92 -0.21
N ILE A 68 41.45 -2.53 0.50
CA ILE A 68 42.37 -3.43 1.21
C ILE A 68 42.08 -3.35 2.72
N ARG A 69 42.04 -4.49 3.42
CA ARG A 69 41.83 -4.53 4.87
C ARG A 69 42.93 -3.78 5.63
N VAL A 70 42.54 -2.80 6.45
CA VAL A 70 43.44 -2.04 7.33
C VAL A 70 44.11 -3.01 8.32
N GLN A 71 45.40 -2.84 8.53
CA GLN A 71 46.16 -3.55 9.55
C GLN A 71 46.35 -2.64 10.76
N GLU A 72 46.11 -3.17 11.96
CA GLU A 72 46.28 -2.42 13.20
C GLU A 72 47.75 -2.30 13.61
N SER A 73 48.07 -1.23 14.35
CA SER A 73 49.41 -0.87 14.79
C SER A 73 49.35 0.10 15.99
N ASP A 74 50.49 0.47 16.56
CA ASP A 74 50.58 1.51 17.60
C ASP A 74 49.98 2.88 17.18
N ARG A 75 49.82 3.09 15.87
CA ARG A 75 49.34 4.34 15.26
C ARG A 75 47.90 4.28 14.72
N VAL A 76 47.42 3.08 14.40
CA VAL A 76 46.14 2.85 13.70
C VAL A 76 45.40 1.71 14.39
N GLN A 77 44.28 1.99 15.04
CA GLN A 77 43.57 1.04 15.91
C GLN A 77 42.06 1.10 15.69
N VAL A 78 41.38 -0.05 15.79
CA VAL A 78 39.92 -0.12 15.79
C VAL A 78 39.41 -0.16 17.22
N LEU A 79 38.70 0.88 17.64
CA LEU A 79 38.16 1.00 18.98
C LEU A 79 36.96 0.06 19.19
N ALA A 80 36.67 -0.27 20.45
CA ALA A 80 35.63 -1.24 20.82
C ALA A 80 34.19 -0.84 20.43
N ASN A 81 33.97 0.42 20.01
CA ASN A 81 32.71 0.92 19.45
C ASN A 81 32.66 0.86 17.91
N GLY A 82 33.73 0.40 17.24
CA GLY A 82 33.88 0.32 15.79
C GLY A 82 34.59 1.52 15.13
N THR A 83 34.87 2.59 15.86
CA THR A 83 35.61 3.77 15.35
C THR A 83 37.06 3.41 15.00
N LEU A 84 37.54 3.76 13.81
CA LEU A 84 38.96 3.69 13.46
C LEU A 84 39.65 4.97 13.96
N SER A 85 40.69 4.84 14.79
CA SER A 85 41.51 5.98 15.23
C SER A 85 42.92 5.91 14.63
N ILE A 86 43.41 7.05 14.14
CA ILE A 86 44.73 7.24 13.54
C ILE A 86 45.42 8.35 14.33
N THR A 87 46.45 8.05 15.11
CA THR A 87 47.02 8.97 16.12
C THR A 87 48.06 9.96 15.58
N ASP A 88 48.62 9.70 14.40
CA ASP A 88 49.62 10.52 13.71
C ASP A 88 49.38 10.37 12.20
N VAL A 89 48.64 11.30 11.58
CA VAL A 89 48.31 11.24 10.15
C VAL A 89 49.54 11.52 9.27
N ARG A 90 49.81 10.65 8.30
CA ARG A 90 50.98 10.68 7.42
C ARG A 90 50.61 10.88 5.95
N SER A 91 51.42 11.64 5.23
CA SER A 91 51.25 11.99 3.80
C SER A 91 52.44 11.59 2.91
N SER A 92 53.45 10.92 3.47
CA SER A 92 54.59 10.38 2.72
C SER A 92 54.15 9.29 1.75
N PRO A 93 54.65 9.23 0.50
CA PRO A 93 54.17 8.27 -0.51
C PRO A 93 54.20 6.79 -0.10
N GLU A 94 55.14 6.40 0.75
CA GLU A 94 55.32 5.02 1.23
C GLU A 94 54.39 4.63 2.40
N GLN A 95 53.80 5.62 3.08
CA GLN A 95 53.01 5.44 4.31
C GLN A 95 51.85 6.44 4.39
N SER A 96 51.20 6.78 3.26
CA SER A 96 50.14 7.77 3.25
C SER A 96 48.84 7.20 3.81
N ASP A 97 48.23 7.89 4.76
CA ASP A 97 46.89 7.58 5.24
C ASP A 97 45.79 8.14 4.33
N GLU A 98 46.12 9.02 3.38
CA GLU A 98 45.12 9.54 2.44
C GLU A 98 44.53 8.39 1.62
N GLY A 99 43.20 8.32 1.55
CA GLY A 99 42.48 7.31 0.77
C GLY A 99 41.01 7.22 1.14
N VAL A 100 40.35 6.19 0.63
CA VAL A 100 38.93 5.95 0.78
C VAL A 100 38.71 4.80 1.76
N TYR A 101 38.26 5.13 2.97
CA TYR A 101 38.00 4.20 4.05
C TYR A 101 36.55 3.70 3.99
N GLN A 102 36.34 2.41 4.24
CA GLN A 102 35.00 1.82 4.30
C GLN A 102 34.95 0.80 5.44
N CYS A 103 33.90 0.88 6.25
CA CYS A 103 33.65 -0.01 7.37
C CYS A 103 32.83 -1.22 6.89
N LEU A 104 33.19 -2.41 7.34
CA LEU A 104 32.48 -3.67 7.12
C LEU A 104 31.96 -4.14 8.48
N ALA A 105 30.65 -4.09 8.68
CA ALA A 105 30.00 -4.70 9.83
C ALA A 105 29.57 -6.13 9.48
N GLN A 106 29.89 -7.10 10.33
CA GLN A 106 29.58 -8.52 10.12
C GLN A 106 29.08 -9.20 11.39
N ASN A 107 28.06 -10.04 11.25
CA ASN A 107 27.64 -11.00 12.28
C ASN A 107 27.36 -12.38 11.64
N LYS A 108 26.81 -13.33 12.42
CA LYS A 108 26.52 -14.69 11.92
C LYS A 108 25.46 -14.77 10.81
N HIS A 109 24.72 -13.69 10.56
CA HIS A 109 23.64 -13.62 9.56
C HIS A 109 24.05 -12.92 8.25
N GLY A 110 25.27 -12.37 8.19
CA GLY A 110 25.82 -11.74 6.98
C GLY A 110 26.70 -10.54 7.30
N ALA A 111 26.98 -9.74 6.28
CA ALA A 111 27.79 -8.53 6.42
C ALA A 111 27.26 -7.37 5.57
N ILE A 112 27.48 -6.14 6.01
CA ILE A 112 27.16 -4.92 5.28
C ILE A 112 28.36 -3.98 5.25
N LEU A 113 28.59 -3.36 4.10
CA LEU A 113 29.48 -2.22 3.96
C LEU A 113 28.75 -0.94 4.35
N SER A 114 29.47 -0.04 5.03
CA SER A 114 29.04 1.33 5.31
C SER A 114 29.12 2.21 4.08
N GLN A 115 28.68 3.46 4.20
CA GLN A 115 29.19 4.54 3.37
C GLN A 115 30.73 4.63 3.51
N ARG A 116 31.44 4.67 2.37
CA ARG A 116 32.83 5.10 2.27
C ARG A 116 32.98 6.54 2.77
N SER A 117 34.04 6.79 3.52
CA SER A 117 34.57 8.11 3.86
C SER A 117 35.90 8.34 3.15
N ARG A 118 36.13 9.51 2.55
CA ARG A 118 37.47 9.93 2.14
C ARG A 118 38.16 10.65 3.30
N LEU A 119 39.31 10.12 3.73
CA LEU A 119 40.30 10.89 4.48
C LEU A 119 41.17 11.64 3.47
N ALA A 120 41.00 12.95 3.38
CA ALA A 120 41.74 13.82 2.46
C ALA A 120 42.73 14.70 3.23
N ILE A 121 44.02 14.46 3.05
CA ILE A 121 45.08 15.29 3.63
C ILE A 121 45.26 16.53 2.73
N PRO A 122 45.09 17.78 3.23
CA PRO A 122 45.18 18.97 2.39
C PRO A 122 46.56 19.13 1.74
N GLY A 123 46.65 18.89 0.43
CA GLY A 123 47.87 19.02 -0.34
C GLY A 123 48.47 20.44 -0.34
N MET A 124 49.78 20.53 -0.58
CA MET A 124 50.45 21.82 -0.78
C MET A 124 49.90 22.52 -2.03
N LEU A 125 49.62 23.82 -1.93
CA LEU A 125 49.24 24.62 -3.09
C LEU A 125 50.40 24.75 -4.09
N SER A 126 50.08 24.62 -5.37
CA SER A 126 50.98 24.89 -6.50
C SER A 126 50.38 25.96 -7.41
N MET A 127 51.22 26.77 -8.05
CA MET A 127 50.76 27.97 -8.76
C MET A 127 50.64 27.74 -10.27
N VAL A 128 49.39 27.61 -10.75
CA VAL A 128 49.04 27.26 -12.14
C VAL A 128 49.17 28.46 -13.06
N SER A 129 48.70 29.64 -12.64
CA SER A 129 48.94 30.89 -13.34
C SER A 129 49.26 32.02 -12.38
N GLN A 130 50.17 32.88 -12.82
CA GLN A 130 50.63 34.05 -12.08
C GLN A 130 50.26 35.31 -12.87
N PRO A 131 50.07 36.45 -12.19
CA PRO A 131 49.85 37.72 -12.86
C PRO A 131 51.06 38.10 -13.72
N VAL A 132 50.78 38.78 -14.83
CA VAL A 132 51.76 39.26 -15.82
C VAL A 132 51.67 40.78 -15.87
N PRO A 133 52.79 41.54 -16.00
CA PRO A 133 52.73 43.00 -16.13
C PRO A 133 51.83 43.46 -17.29
N VAL A 134 51.08 44.55 -17.09
CA VAL A 134 50.12 45.08 -18.07
C VAL A 134 50.31 46.59 -18.23
N LYS A 135 50.19 47.09 -19.46
CA LYS A 135 50.23 48.51 -19.80
C LYS A 135 48.88 48.94 -20.38
N VAL A 136 48.22 49.92 -19.77
CA VAL A 136 46.89 50.42 -20.17
C VAL A 136 46.82 51.95 -20.19
N SER A 137 45.76 52.51 -20.77
CA SER A 137 45.49 53.95 -20.75
C SER A 137 44.56 54.35 -19.58
N LEU A 138 44.58 55.62 -19.18
CA LEU A 138 43.64 56.15 -18.19
C LEU A 138 42.18 55.87 -18.54
N GLY A 139 41.43 55.33 -17.58
CA GLY A 139 40.01 54.98 -17.72
C GLY A 139 39.75 53.61 -18.37
N SER A 140 40.77 52.86 -18.76
CA SER A 140 40.65 51.45 -19.17
C SER A 140 40.22 50.54 -17.99
N VAL A 141 39.88 49.29 -18.29
CA VAL A 141 39.77 48.20 -17.31
C VAL A 141 41.06 47.37 -17.38
N VAL A 142 41.54 46.86 -16.26
CA VAL A 142 42.63 45.85 -16.24
C VAL A 142 42.25 44.65 -15.38
N ARG A 143 42.92 43.53 -15.66
CA ARG A 143 42.73 42.28 -14.94
C ARG A 143 44.07 41.61 -14.70
N PHE A 144 44.28 41.13 -13.48
CA PHE A 144 45.36 40.23 -13.12
C PHE A 144 44.79 38.85 -12.80
N SER A 145 45.16 37.85 -13.59
CA SER A 145 44.80 36.46 -13.31
C SER A 145 45.76 35.84 -12.30
N CYS A 146 45.22 35.07 -11.37
CA CYS A 146 45.98 34.22 -10.46
C CYS A 146 45.18 32.93 -10.27
N SER A 147 45.80 31.78 -10.51
CA SER A 147 45.18 30.49 -10.24
C SER A 147 46.19 29.53 -9.60
N VAL A 148 45.69 28.73 -8.68
CA VAL A 148 46.45 27.79 -7.85
C VAL A 148 45.71 26.47 -7.83
N SER A 149 46.46 25.37 -7.88
CA SER A 149 45.97 24.00 -7.75
C SER A 149 46.29 23.44 -6.37
N GLY A 150 45.39 22.60 -5.88
CA GLY A 150 45.47 21.88 -4.61
C GLY A 150 44.08 21.47 -4.16
N ASP A 151 43.96 20.33 -3.47
CA ASP A 151 42.69 19.65 -3.19
C ASP A 151 41.78 20.37 -2.18
N ALA A 152 42.34 21.31 -1.43
CA ALA A 152 41.60 22.19 -0.53
C ALA A 152 41.45 23.59 -1.14
N ALA A 153 40.19 24.06 -1.25
CA ALA A 153 39.82 25.35 -1.82
C ALA A 153 40.65 26.52 -1.21
N PRO A 154 41.48 27.22 -1.99
CA PRO A 154 42.39 28.22 -1.47
C PRO A 154 41.72 29.59 -1.34
N VAL A 155 41.97 30.27 -0.23
CA VAL A 155 41.66 31.71 -0.08
C VAL A 155 42.72 32.49 -0.86
N ILE A 156 42.29 33.27 -1.86
CA ILE A 156 43.15 34.10 -2.69
C ILE A 156 43.04 35.57 -2.27
N THR A 157 44.18 36.21 -2.07
CA THR A 157 44.32 37.60 -1.64
C THR A 157 45.32 38.33 -2.54
N TRP A 158 45.21 39.66 -2.62
CA TRP A 158 46.08 40.48 -3.47
C TRP A 158 46.69 41.65 -2.69
N ASP A 159 47.95 41.94 -2.99
CA ASP A 159 48.69 43.08 -2.47
C ASP A 159 49.19 43.99 -3.61
N LEU A 160 49.15 45.31 -3.38
CA LEU A 160 49.69 46.36 -4.23
C LEU A 160 50.86 47.02 -3.50
N ASN A 161 52.04 46.99 -4.10
CA ASN A 161 53.28 47.52 -3.53
C ASN A 161 53.51 46.97 -2.10
N GLN A 162 53.30 45.67 -1.91
CA GLN A 162 53.43 44.93 -0.64
C GLN A 162 52.44 45.35 0.47
N ARG A 163 51.35 46.05 0.12
CA ARG A 163 50.26 46.40 1.04
C ARG A 163 48.96 45.76 0.58
N SER A 164 48.14 45.26 1.50
CA SER A 164 46.82 44.71 1.20
C SER A 164 45.99 45.73 0.40
N LEU A 165 45.40 45.30 -0.72
CA LEU A 165 44.58 46.17 -1.55
C LEU A 165 43.30 46.60 -0.80
N PRO A 166 42.96 47.91 -0.75
CA PRO A 166 41.66 48.34 -0.29
C PRO A 166 40.60 47.88 -1.30
N LEU A 167 39.74 46.97 -0.87
CA LEU A 167 38.61 46.49 -1.67
C LEU A 167 37.48 47.53 -1.62
N ASP A 168 37.29 48.21 -2.74
CA ASP A 168 36.31 49.29 -2.94
C ASP A 168 35.22 48.80 -3.90
N SER A 169 33.95 48.81 -3.45
CA SER A 169 32.98 47.72 -3.67
C SER A 169 32.68 47.38 -5.14
N ASP A 170 32.78 48.36 -6.03
CA ASP A 170 32.38 48.25 -7.44
C ASP A 170 33.49 48.60 -8.44
N ARG A 171 34.69 48.98 -7.95
CA ARG A 171 35.81 49.42 -8.80
C ARG A 171 37.02 48.48 -8.74
N ILE A 172 37.38 47.97 -7.56
CA ILE A 172 38.47 46.99 -7.37
C ILE A 172 37.85 45.74 -6.74
N THR A 173 37.79 44.65 -7.50
CA THR A 173 37.10 43.43 -7.04
C THR A 173 37.89 42.18 -7.37
N ILE A 174 37.97 41.27 -6.40
CA ILE A 174 38.46 39.90 -6.60
C ILE A 174 37.26 39.04 -7.01
N LEU A 175 37.34 38.39 -8.17
CA LEU A 175 36.31 37.48 -8.65
C LEU A 175 36.37 36.15 -7.89
N PRO A 176 35.26 35.38 -7.79
CA PRO A 176 35.26 34.07 -7.11
C PRO A 176 36.24 33.01 -7.67
N ASN A 177 36.82 33.24 -8.86
CA ASN A 177 37.91 32.42 -9.42
C ASN A 177 39.33 32.97 -9.12
N GLY A 178 39.46 33.90 -8.17
CA GLY A 178 40.73 34.43 -7.66
C GLY A 178 41.32 35.61 -8.44
N ALA A 179 40.82 35.91 -9.64
CA ALA A 179 41.35 36.99 -10.46
C ALA A 179 40.97 38.38 -9.92
N LEU A 180 41.93 39.31 -9.92
CA LEU A 180 41.70 40.72 -9.57
C LEU A 180 41.29 41.51 -10.81
N GLN A 181 40.22 42.29 -10.71
CA GLN A 181 39.76 43.22 -11.74
C GLN A 181 39.73 44.64 -11.19
N ILE A 182 40.29 45.59 -11.94
CA ILE A 182 40.32 47.02 -11.62
C ILE A 182 39.65 47.79 -12.75
N ARG A 183 38.71 48.64 -12.42
CA ARG A 183 37.97 49.49 -13.36
C ARG A 183 38.42 50.94 -13.23
N ASP A 184 38.21 51.68 -14.31
CA ASP A 184 38.47 53.12 -14.40
C ASP A 184 39.88 53.46 -13.95
N VAL A 185 40.85 52.73 -14.50
CA VAL A 185 42.25 52.73 -14.07
C VAL A 185 42.79 54.17 -14.05
N THR A 186 43.21 54.58 -12.85
CA THR A 186 43.77 55.88 -12.53
C THR A 186 45.29 55.80 -12.36
N THR A 187 45.98 56.94 -12.29
CA THR A 187 47.41 56.96 -11.92
C THR A 187 47.69 56.42 -10.51
N ARG A 188 46.68 56.34 -9.62
CA ARG A 188 46.82 55.78 -8.26
C ARG A 188 46.85 54.26 -8.22
N ASP A 189 46.36 53.61 -9.29
CA ASP A 189 46.33 52.15 -9.39
C ASP A 189 47.67 51.59 -9.92
N ALA A 190 48.58 52.45 -10.41
CA ALA A 190 49.88 52.04 -10.92
C ALA A 190 50.80 51.48 -9.81
N GLY A 191 51.55 50.43 -10.13
CA GLY A 191 52.45 49.77 -9.18
C GLY A 191 52.53 48.25 -9.38
N LYS A 192 53.13 47.57 -8.41
CA LYS A 192 53.39 46.13 -8.47
C LYS A 192 52.32 45.35 -7.70
N TYR A 193 51.59 44.52 -8.43
CA TYR A 193 50.55 43.62 -7.93
C TYR A 193 51.12 42.23 -7.69
N ARG A 194 50.74 41.63 -6.57
CA ARG A 194 51.10 40.26 -6.20
C ARG A 194 49.87 39.53 -5.70
N CYS A 195 49.82 38.24 -6.01
CA CYS A 195 48.80 37.31 -5.52
C CYS A 195 49.39 36.45 -4.39
N SER A 196 48.63 36.28 -3.31
CA SER A 196 48.95 35.39 -2.19
C SER A 196 47.78 34.44 -1.94
N ALA A 197 48.02 33.13 -2.02
CA ALA A 197 47.00 32.10 -1.83
C ALA A 197 47.32 31.21 -0.61
N THR A 198 46.29 30.81 0.14
CA THR A 198 46.40 30.00 1.36
C THR A 198 45.35 28.91 1.43
N ASN A 199 45.77 27.70 1.81
CA ASN A 199 44.91 26.65 2.36
C ASN A 199 45.41 26.29 3.77
N ALA A 200 44.82 25.28 4.42
CA ALA A 200 45.18 24.89 5.78
C ALA A 200 46.66 24.45 5.92
N ALA A 201 47.23 23.80 4.90
CA ALA A 201 48.58 23.23 4.94
C ALA A 201 49.68 24.13 4.36
N SER A 202 49.35 25.19 3.61
CA SER A 202 50.35 25.92 2.83
C SER A 202 49.95 27.35 2.41
N ARG A 203 50.97 28.18 2.15
CA ARG A 203 50.85 29.52 1.57
C ARG A 203 51.80 29.69 0.39
N VAL A 204 51.27 29.99 -0.78
CA VAL A 204 52.05 30.37 -1.98
C VAL A 204 51.86 31.83 -2.34
N ARG A 205 52.85 32.41 -3.03
CA ARG A 205 52.84 33.80 -3.50
C ARG A 205 53.37 33.87 -4.93
N SER A 206 52.81 34.75 -5.75
CA SER A 206 53.31 35.00 -7.10
C SER A 206 54.56 35.87 -7.13
N LYS A 207 55.18 35.93 -8.31
CA LYS A 207 56.01 37.08 -8.72
C LYS A 207 55.18 38.37 -8.77
N ASP A 208 55.86 39.51 -8.76
CA ASP A 208 55.24 40.83 -8.95
C ASP A 208 54.88 41.07 -10.42
N ALA A 209 53.70 41.65 -10.65
CA ALA A 209 53.22 42.09 -11.95
C ALA A 209 52.96 43.60 -11.93
N GLU A 210 53.59 44.34 -12.83
CA GLU A 210 53.55 45.80 -12.83
C GLU A 210 52.41 46.36 -13.70
N LEU A 211 51.58 47.23 -13.12
CA LEU A 211 50.57 47.99 -13.84
C LEU A 211 51.14 49.35 -14.27
N ILE A 212 51.36 49.50 -15.58
CA ILE A 212 51.85 50.75 -16.19
C ILE A 212 50.66 51.52 -16.75
N VAL A 213 50.34 52.66 -16.15
CA VAL A 213 49.22 53.52 -16.56
C VAL A 213 49.74 54.67 -17.41
N THR A 214 49.35 54.70 -18.69
CA THR A 214 49.73 55.77 -19.63
C THR A 214 48.64 56.84 -19.78
N PRO A 215 49.02 58.11 -20.07
CA PRO A 215 48.08 59.11 -20.57
C PRO A 215 47.37 58.62 -21.84
N ALA A 216 46.11 59.02 -22.04
CA ALA A 216 45.40 58.75 -23.28
C ALA A 216 45.96 59.65 -24.40
N LEU A 217 46.82 59.09 -25.27
CA LEU A 217 47.60 59.83 -26.27
C LEU A 217 46.82 60.33 -27.50
N VAL A 218 45.48 60.22 -27.51
CA VAL A 218 44.65 60.58 -28.67
C VAL A 218 43.31 61.18 -28.22
N PRO A 219 42.80 62.23 -28.87
CA PRO A 219 41.36 62.51 -28.91
C PRO A 219 40.65 61.29 -29.54
N TRP A 220 39.99 60.50 -28.69
CA TRP A 220 39.32 59.28 -29.11
C TRP A 220 38.23 59.56 -30.17
N PRO A 221 37.98 58.64 -31.13
CA PRO A 221 36.79 58.74 -31.96
C PRO A 221 35.54 58.80 -31.07
N LEU A 222 34.63 59.73 -31.39
CA LEU A 222 33.48 60.08 -30.55
C LEU A 222 32.48 58.92 -30.37
N GLU A 223 32.47 57.97 -31.30
CA GLU A 223 31.70 56.73 -31.22
C GLU A 223 32.63 55.52 -31.36
N MET A 224 32.56 54.58 -30.41
CA MET A 224 33.26 53.30 -30.48
C MET A 224 32.26 52.18 -30.20
N LYS A 225 32.01 51.34 -31.21
CA LYS A 225 31.09 50.19 -31.15
C LYS A 225 31.47 49.22 -30.02
N PRO A 226 30.50 48.48 -29.44
CA PRO A 226 30.77 47.63 -28.28
C PRO A 226 31.54 46.39 -28.74
N GLN A 227 32.75 46.18 -28.21
CA GLN A 227 33.54 44.97 -28.45
C GLN A 227 33.71 44.19 -27.15
N ILE A 228 33.44 42.89 -27.18
CA ILE A 228 33.70 41.99 -26.05
C ILE A 228 35.20 41.66 -26.04
N VAL A 229 35.93 42.18 -25.06
CA VAL A 229 37.38 41.99 -24.89
C VAL A 229 37.72 40.77 -24.03
N ALA A 230 36.77 40.32 -23.21
CA ALA A 230 36.80 39.01 -22.56
C ALA A 230 35.42 38.37 -22.66
N ALA A 231 35.33 37.29 -23.45
CA ALA A 231 34.12 36.48 -23.63
C ALA A 231 34.05 35.37 -22.56
N PRO A 232 32.86 34.88 -22.19
CA PRO A 232 32.72 33.75 -21.29
C PRO A 232 33.25 32.47 -21.94
N GLN A 233 33.70 31.54 -21.11
CA GLN A 233 34.17 30.23 -21.52
C GLN A 233 33.27 29.14 -20.94
N ASN A 234 33.22 27.98 -21.59
CA ASN A 234 32.50 26.82 -21.07
C ASN A 234 33.13 26.37 -19.74
N ILE A 235 32.31 26.21 -18.71
CA ILE A 235 32.76 25.83 -17.36
C ILE A 235 31.95 24.63 -16.84
N THR A 236 32.64 23.77 -16.10
CA THR A 236 32.04 22.61 -15.43
C THR A 236 32.20 22.78 -13.92
N VAL A 237 31.10 22.75 -13.17
CA VAL A 237 31.08 23.09 -11.74
C VAL A 237 30.20 22.10 -10.97
N SER A 238 30.68 21.64 -9.83
CA SER A 238 29.92 20.79 -8.90
C SER A 238 28.77 21.54 -8.25
N VAL A 239 27.68 20.83 -7.94
CA VAL A 239 26.57 21.39 -7.15
C VAL A 239 27.06 21.99 -5.82
N ASN A 240 26.45 23.10 -5.43
CA ASN A 240 26.81 23.99 -4.32
C ASN A 240 28.14 24.76 -4.46
N GLY A 241 28.98 24.48 -5.47
CA GLY A 241 30.15 25.31 -5.78
C GLY A 241 29.76 26.68 -6.38
N PRO A 242 30.65 27.68 -6.35
CA PRO A 242 30.45 28.95 -7.05
C PRO A 242 30.79 28.81 -8.55
N ALA A 243 30.04 29.50 -9.42
CA ALA A 243 30.37 29.66 -10.84
C ALA A 243 30.47 31.14 -11.23
N VAL A 244 31.36 31.44 -12.18
CA VAL A 244 31.55 32.79 -12.72
C VAL A 244 31.56 32.70 -14.24
N LEU A 245 30.54 33.29 -14.87
CA LEU A 245 30.50 33.48 -16.32
C LEU A 245 30.88 34.93 -16.59
N GLU A 246 31.99 35.10 -17.29
CA GLU A 246 32.65 36.40 -17.44
C GLU A 246 32.21 37.11 -18.71
N CYS A 247 32.03 38.44 -18.65
CA CYS A 247 31.85 39.21 -19.87
C CYS A 247 32.29 40.65 -19.68
N MET A 248 33.38 41.00 -20.35
CA MET A 248 33.96 42.35 -20.34
C MET A 248 33.87 42.95 -21.74
N ALA A 249 33.33 44.16 -21.85
CA ALA A 249 33.18 44.86 -23.11
C ALA A 249 33.60 46.33 -23.03
N GLU A 250 34.26 46.81 -24.08
CA GLU A 250 34.70 48.19 -24.24
C GLU A 250 33.91 48.88 -25.36
N GLY A 251 33.78 50.21 -25.27
CA GLY A 251 33.00 51.02 -26.20
C GLY A 251 32.83 52.46 -25.70
N LYS A 252 32.39 53.36 -26.60
CA LYS A 252 32.10 54.76 -26.30
C LYS A 252 30.77 55.17 -26.96
N PRO A 253 29.73 55.51 -26.18
CA PRO A 253 29.62 55.41 -24.73
C PRO A 253 29.75 53.95 -24.23
N ARG A 254 30.06 53.79 -22.93
CA ARG A 254 30.38 52.50 -22.29
C ARG A 254 29.27 51.46 -22.51
N PRO A 255 29.56 50.23 -22.97
CA PRO A 255 28.54 49.22 -23.19
C PRO A 255 27.86 48.78 -21.88
N LEU A 256 26.53 48.68 -21.90
CA LEU A 256 25.77 47.99 -20.87
C LEU A 256 25.81 46.48 -21.15
N VAL A 257 26.37 45.71 -20.22
CA VAL A 257 26.37 44.24 -20.28
C VAL A 257 25.05 43.70 -19.72
N SER A 258 24.46 42.75 -20.45
CA SER A 258 23.21 42.07 -20.10
C SER A 258 23.36 40.57 -20.35
N TRP A 259 22.71 39.75 -19.52
CA TRP A 259 22.74 38.28 -19.63
C TRP A 259 21.36 37.70 -19.92
N SER A 260 21.33 36.63 -20.70
CA SER A 260 20.17 35.75 -20.87
C SER A 260 20.61 34.29 -20.96
N ARG A 261 19.66 33.35 -20.89
CA ARG A 261 19.90 31.95 -21.27
C ARG A 261 19.50 31.74 -22.73
N ALA A 262 20.26 30.93 -23.46
CA ALA A 262 19.95 30.57 -24.85
C ALA A 262 18.68 29.70 -24.95
N ASP A 263 18.31 28.98 -23.89
CA ASP A 263 17.05 28.24 -23.78
C ASP A 263 15.84 29.11 -23.38
N SER A 264 16.01 30.44 -23.40
CA SER A 264 15.01 31.46 -23.05
C SER A 264 14.37 31.35 -21.66
N LYS A 265 14.89 30.48 -20.78
CA LYS A 265 14.47 30.42 -19.38
C LYS A 265 14.96 31.67 -18.62
N PRO A 266 14.25 32.11 -17.58
CA PRO A 266 14.76 33.15 -16.69
C PRO A 266 16.09 32.72 -16.07
N ILE A 267 16.96 33.70 -15.81
CA ILE A 267 18.09 33.51 -14.89
C ILE A 267 17.51 33.61 -13.48
N ASP A 268 17.85 32.64 -12.64
CA ASP A 268 17.41 32.55 -11.25
C ASP A 268 17.99 33.71 -10.44
N VAL A 269 17.16 34.68 -10.04
CA VAL A 269 17.63 35.92 -9.39
C VAL A 269 18.11 35.66 -7.95
N PHE A 270 17.77 34.52 -7.36
CA PHE A 270 18.19 34.16 -6.00
C PHE A 270 19.58 33.51 -6.03
N GLY A 271 20.57 34.19 -5.46
CA GLY A 271 21.95 33.71 -5.39
C GLY A 271 22.78 33.88 -6.67
N THR A 272 22.17 34.30 -7.79
CA THR A 272 22.93 34.84 -8.92
C THR A 272 22.97 36.38 -8.85
N LYS A 273 24.15 36.95 -9.10
CA LYS A 273 24.36 38.39 -9.15
C LYS A 273 25.11 38.72 -10.44
N VAL A 274 24.51 39.56 -11.27
CA VAL A 274 25.29 40.32 -12.25
C VAL A 274 26.03 41.39 -11.46
N MET A 275 27.33 41.23 -11.31
CA MET A 275 28.16 42.27 -10.69
C MET A 275 28.21 43.50 -11.62
N GLY A 276 28.38 44.70 -11.06
CA GLY A 276 28.38 45.95 -11.82
C GLY A 276 29.47 46.07 -12.89
N ASN A 277 30.38 45.09 -12.97
CA ASN A 277 31.42 44.92 -13.98
C ASN A 277 30.99 44.14 -15.23
N GLY A 278 29.81 43.51 -15.24
CA GLY A 278 29.29 42.71 -16.36
C GLY A 278 29.42 41.19 -16.19
N ASN A 279 30.06 40.68 -15.14
CA ASN A 279 30.16 39.24 -14.90
C ASN A 279 28.90 38.70 -14.22
N LEU A 280 28.45 37.52 -14.64
CA LEU A 280 27.38 36.76 -13.97
C LEU A 280 28.00 35.78 -12.97
N VAL A 281 27.82 36.05 -11.68
CA VAL A 281 28.22 35.17 -10.59
C VAL A 281 27.02 34.35 -10.14
N ILE A 282 27.22 33.04 -9.96
CA ILE A 282 26.27 32.13 -9.31
C ILE A 282 26.94 31.66 -8.02
N SER A 283 26.45 32.13 -6.88
CA SER A 283 27.15 31.95 -5.59
C SER A 283 27.09 30.51 -5.07
N VAL A 284 25.98 29.81 -5.34
CA VAL A 284 25.73 28.42 -4.96
C VAL A 284 25.02 27.72 -6.12
N VAL A 285 25.77 27.00 -6.95
CA VAL A 285 25.24 26.33 -8.15
C VAL A 285 24.24 25.24 -7.78
N LYS A 286 23.11 25.19 -8.48
CA LYS A 286 22.09 24.13 -8.41
C LYS A 286 21.91 23.48 -9.79
N ALA A 287 21.34 22.28 -9.83
CA ALA A 287 21.22 21.50 -11.07
C ALA A 287 20.50 22.25 -12.21
N HIS A 288 19.49 23.10 -11.90
CA HIS A 288 18.75 23.90 -12.87
C HIS A 288 19.54 25.10 -13.43
N HIS A 289 20.64 25.50 -12.79
CA HIS A 289 21.56 26.50 -13.34
C HIS A 289 22.35 25.97 -14.54
N GLY A 290 22.34 24.66 -14.81
CA GLY A 290 22.94 24.10 -16.03
C GLY A 290 22.27 24.62 -17.30
N GLY A 291 23.08 24.91 -18.33
CA GLY A 291 22.62 25.38 -19.63
C GLY A 291 23.60 26.34 -20.32
N THR A 292 23.24 26.81 -21.51
CA THR A 292 24.00 27.80 -22.27
C THR A 292 23.51 29.21 -21.97
N TYR A 293 24.43 30.06 -21.56
CA TYR A 293 24.24 31.47 -21.25
C TYR A 293 24.76 32.33 -22.41
N LEU A 294 24.15 33.51 -22.58
CA LEU A 294 24.50 34.51 -23.56
C LEU A 294 24.76 35.83 -22.85
N CYS A 295 25.96 36.37 -23.06
CA CYS A 295 26.26 37.78 -22.78
C CYS A 295 25.91 38.62 -24.01
N ARG A 296 25.31 39.79 -23.77
CA ARG A 296 25.12 40.85 -24.75
C ARG A 296 25.58 42.19 -24.19
N ALA A 297 26.58 42.79 -24.82
CA ALA A 297 27.06 44.14 -24.54
C ALA A 297 26.45 45.12 -25.55
N THR A 298 25.69 46.11 -25.07
CA THR A 298 24.92 47.06 -25.89
C THR A 298 25.36 48.49 -25.63
N THR A 299 25.63 49.30 -26.67
CA THR A 299 25.95 50.73 -26.51
C THR A 299 24.70 51.53 -26.13
N PRO A 300 24.66 52.20 -24.96
CA PRO A 300 23.49 52.91 -24.46
C PRO A 300 22.89 53.90 -25.46
N GLY A 301 21.56 53.97 -25.52
CA GLY A 301 20.82 54.83 -26.45
C GLY A 301 20.79 54.35 -27.91
N THR A 302 21.50 53.27 -28.26
CA THR A 302 21.60 52.76 -29.64
C THR A 302 21.08 51.32 -29.78
N ARG A 303 21.00 50.83 -31.03
CA ARG A 303 20.80 49.40 -31.34
C ARG A 303 22.10 48.62 -31.56
N ASN A 304 23.28 49.23 -31.35
CA ASN A 304 24.56 48.55 -31.52
C ASN A 304 24.83 47.63 -30.33
N TYR A 305 25.06 46.34 -30.60
CA TYR A 305 25.43 45.35 -29.59
C TYR A 305 26.37 44.28 -30.18
N THR A 306 27.07 43.58 -29.28
CA THR A 306 27.88 42.38 -29.57
C THR A 306 27.53 41.29 -28.55
N THR A 307 27.60 40.01 -28.95
CA THR A 307 27.24 38.87 -28.09
C THR A 307 28.32 37.80 -28.04
N ALA A 308 28.37 37.05 -26.94
CA ALA A 308 29.16 35.84 -26.78
C ALA A 308 28.40 34.83 -25.91
N THR A 309 28.67 33.54 -26.05
CA THR A 309 27.95 32.45 -25.37
C THR A 309 28.90 31.46 -24.70
N ALA A 310 28.42 30.81 -23.64
CA ALA A 310 29.13 29.72 -22.97
C ALA A 310 28.15 28.77 -22.26
N THR A 311 28.54 27.50 -22.11
CA THR A 311 27.77 26.49 -21.39
C THR A 311 28.31 26.29 -19.97
N LEU A 312 27.42 26.35 -18.99
CA LEU A 312 27.64 25.88 -17.62
C LEU A 312 27.13 24.44 -17.52
N THR A 313 28.04 23.50 -17.32
CA THR A 313 27.74 22.09 -17.03
C THR A 313 27.76 21.88 -15.52
N VAL A 314 26.61 21.50 -14.93
CA VAL A 314 26.51 21.25 -13.49
C VAL A 314 26.67 19.75 -13.21
N LEU A 315 27.68 19.42 -12.42
CA LEU A 315 27.91 18.05 -11.95
C LEU A 315 27.17 17.80 -10.63
N VAL A 316 26.58 16.62 -10.50
CA VAL A 316 25.64 16.27 -9.42
C VAL A 316 25.95 14.85 -8.91
N PRO A 317 26.15 14.64 -7.59
CA PRO A 317 26.41 13.33 -7.03
C PRO A 317 25.21 12.37 -7.20
N PRO A 318 25.43 11.05 -7.10
CA PRO A 318 24.36 10.08 -7.25
C PRO A 318 23.32 10.16 -6.13
N SER A 319 22.07 9.88 -6.46
CA SER A 319 20.97 9.77 -5.50
C SER A 319 19.97 8.71 -5.95
N PHE A 320 19.47 7.89 -5.03
CA PHE A 320 18.52 6.83 -5.37
C PHE A 320 17.17 7.39 -5.82
N VAL A 321 16.58 6.71 -6.80
CA VAL A 321 15.21 6.85 -7.30
C VAL A 321 14.39 5.62 -6.90
N GLU A 322 15.03 4.44 -6.91
CA GLU A 322 14.49 3.17 -6.42
C GLU A 322 15.61 2.49 -5.61
N LYS A 323 15.31 2.04 -4.38
CA LYS A 323 16.23 1.29 -3.52
C LYS A 323 15.87 -0.21 -3.57
N PRO A 324 16.82 -1.12 -3.32
CA PRO A 324 16.49 -2.53 -3.11
C PRO A 324 15.66 -2.71 -1.85
N GLU A 325 14.69 -3.63 -1.90
CA GLU A 325 13.82 -4.00 -0.78
C GLU A 325 14.10 -5.44 -0.34
N THR A 326 14.07 -5.68 0.98
CA THR A 326 14.23 -7.01 1.59
C THR A 326 13.16 -7.98 1.08
N GLN A 327 13.56 -9.20 0.74
CA GLN A 327 12.67 -10.21 0.15
C GLN A 327 12.76 -11.54 0.88
N THR A 328 11.60 -12.10 1.21
CA THR A 328 11.45 -13.48 1.67
C THR A 328 11.00 -14.36 0.50
N ARG A 329 11.72 -15.46 0.24
CA ARG A 329 11.46 -16.37 -0.90
C ARG A 329 11.70 -17.83 -0.52
N PRO A 330 10.94 -18.80 -1.07
CA PRO A 330 11.21 -20.21 -0.86
C PRO A 330 12.44 -20.68 -1.64
N ARG A 331 13.06 -21.77 -1.16
CA ARG A 331 14.06 -22.55 -1.92
C ARG A 331 13.53 -22.90 -3.32
N ALA A 332 14.43 -22.95 -4.30
CA ALA A 332 14.18 -23.06 -5.74
C ALA A 332 13.37 -21.90 -6.38
N GLY A 333 12.95 -20.90 -5.59
CA GLY A 333 12.25 -19.71 -6.08
C GLY A 333 13.15 -18.75 -6.88
N THR A 334 12.70 -17.50 -7.03
CA THR A 334 13.47 -16.44 -7.70
C THR A 334 13.35 -15.11 -6.96
N ALA A 335 14.47 -14.48 -6.64
CA ALA A 335 14.55 -13.14 -6.07
C ALA A 335 14.86 -12.12 -7.17
N ARG A 336 14.32 -10.90 -7.04
CA ARG A 336 14.53 -9.80 -8.01
C ARG A 336 14.67 -8.49 -7.27
N PHE A 337 15.89 -8.02 -7.08
CA PHE A 337 16.15 -6.70 -6.50
C PHE A 337 16.26 -5.66 -7.62
N SER A 338 15.65 -4.50 -7.42
CA SER A 338 15.78 -3.33 -8.28
C SER A 338 16.56 -2.23 -7.57
N CYS A 339 17.28 -1.40 -8.32
CA CYS A 339 18.01 -0.26 -7.81
C CYS A 339 18.25 0.76 -8.92
N GLN A 340 17.68 1.95 -8.81
CA GLN A 340 17.83 3.03 -9.78
C GLN A 340 18.37 4.28 -9.09
N ALA A 341 19.27 5.00 -9.77
CA ALA A 341 19.85 6.23 -9.26
C ALA A 341 20.01 7.28 -10.38
N LYS A 342 19.97 8.56 -9.99
CA LYS A 342 20.16 9.73 -10.85
C LYS A 342 21.39 10.52 -10.39
N GLY A 343 22.07 11.17 -11.33
CA GLY A 343 23.27 11.99 -11.09
C GLY A 343 23.82 12.53 -12.41
N THR A 344 24.80 13.43 -12.34
CA THR A 344 25.48 13.99 -13.51
C THR A 344 27.00 13.97 -13.28
N PRO A 345 27.79 13.11 -13.96
CA PRO A 345 27.37 12.12 -14.98
C PRO A 345 26.42 11.04 -14.46
N ALA A 346 25.74 10.33 -15.37
CA ALA A 346 24.83 9.25 -15.01
C ALA A 346 25.58 8.16 -14.20
N PRO A 347 25.05 7.73 -13.03
CA PRO A 347 25.79 6.83 -12.14
C PRO A 347 25.83 5.39 -12.65
N ARG A 348 26.98 4.75 -12.49
CA ARG A 348 27.14 3.30 -12.67
C ARG A 348 26.54 2.58 -11.47
N ILE A 349 25.68 1.60 -11.72
CA ILE A 349 25.17 0.67 -10.71
C ILE A 349 26.15 -0.50 -10.53
N SER A 350 26.31 -1.00 -9.31
CA SER A 350 27.03 -2.25 -8.99
C SER A 350 26.41 -2.90 -7.76
N TRP A 351 26.44 -4.24 -7.69
CA TRP A 351 25.82 -5.00 -6.61
C TRP A 351 26.87 -5.77 -5.80
N PHE A 352 26.60 -5.92 -4.51
CA PHE A 352 27.45 -6.62 -3.53
C PHE A 352 26.60 -7.63 -2.74
N ARG A 353 27.22 -8.70 -2.27
CA ARG A 353 26.64 -9.71 -1.37
C ARG A 353 27.61 -9.91 -0.21
N ASN A 354 27.16 -9.67 1.03
CA ASN A 354 28.00 -9.70 2.23
C ASN A 354 29.34 -8.94 2.03
N GLY A 355 29.25 -7.73 1.47
CA GLY A 355 30.39 -6.86 1.15
C GLY A 355 31.24 -7.23 -0.07
N GLN A 356 31.06 -8.38 -0.71
CA GLN A 356 31.82 -8.77 -1.91
C GLN A 356 31.05 -8.43 -3.20
N MET A 357 31.73 -7.88 -4.21
CA MET A 357 31.09 -7.48 -5.48
C MET A 357 30.59 -8.71 -6.28
N ILE A 358 29.35 -8.65 -6.76
CA ILE A 358 28.69 -9.76 -7.47
C ILE A 358 29.05 -9.73 -8.96
N SER A 359 29.67 -10.81 -9.44
CA SER A 359 29.76 -11.14 -10.86
C SER A 359 28.52 -11.95 -11.32
N SER A 360 28.02 -11.69 -12.53
CA SER A 360 26.98 -12.53 -13.14
C SER A 360 27.45 -13.98 -13.32
N ASN A 361 26.58 -14.95 -13.02
CA ASN A 361 26.79 -16.37 -13.22
C ASN A 361 25.48 -17.06 -13.72
N GLY A 362 25.44 -18.39 -13.79
CA GLY A 362 24.28 -19.13 -14.31
C GLY A 362 22.95 -18.83 -13.60
N ARG A 363 22.97 -18.70 -12.26
CA ARG A 363 21.78 -18.41 -11.42
C ARG A 363 21.59 -16.91 -11.14
N THR A 364 22.69 -16.17 -11.00
CA THR A 364 22.70 -14.77 -10.59
C THR A 364 22.97 -13.89 -11.80
N LYS A 365 21.94 -13.19 -12.29
CA LYS A 365 22.00 -12.37 -13.51
C LYS A 365 21.77 -10.90 -13.19
N MET A 366 22.76 -10.06 -13.49
CA MET A 366 22.67 -8.61 -13.35
C MET A 366 22.27 -7.97 -14.69
N TYR A 367 21.22 -7.14 -14.68
CA TYR A 367 20.66 -6.44 -15.83
C TYR A 367 20.52 -4.95 -15.49
N ASN A 368 21.55 -4.15 -15.80
CA ASN A 368 21.62 -2.72 -15.47
C ASN A 368 21.31 -2.44 -13.99
N SER A 369 20.12 -1.92 -13.71
CA SER A 369 19.57 -1.59 -12.40
C SER A 369 19.02 -2.78 -11.60
N LYS A 370 19.06 -4.01 -12.13
CA LYS A 370 18.39 -5.17 -11.51
C LYS A 370 19.32 -6.35 -11.27
N LEU A 371 19.13 -7.00 -10.12
CA LEU A 371 19.79 -8.25 -9.73
C LEU A 371 18.73 -9.36 -9.64
N VAL A 372 18.87 -10.41 -10.43
CA VAL A 372 17.96 -11.56 -10.45
C VAL A 372 18.71 -12.81 -9.99
N ILE A 373 18.16 -13.54 -9.02
CA ILE A 373 18.72 -14.79 -8.49
C ILE A 373 17.67 -15.87 -8.70
N THR A 374 17.91 -16.81 -9.62
CA THR A 374 17.03 -17.96 -9.88
C THR A 374 17.49 -19.20 -9.12
N GLN A 375 16.58 -20.16 -8.90
CA GLN A 375 16.87 -21.42 -8.22
C GLN A 375 17.54 -21.18 -6.85
N ILE A 376 16.88 -20.41 -5.99
CA ILE A 376 17.41 -20.01 -4.67
C ILE A 376 17.83 -21.22 -3.84
N ILE A 377 19.03 -21.19 -3.27
CA ILE A 377 19.56 -22.17 -2.32
C ILE A 377 19.71 -21.52 -0.93
N PRO A 378 19.73 -22.28 0.19
CA PRO A 378 19.84 -21.71 1.54
C PRO A 378 21.02 -20.75 1.71
N GLU A 379 22.13 -21.02 1.03
CA GLU A 379 23.35 -20.23 1.07
C GLU A 379 23.16 -18.83 0.47
N ASP A 380 22.15 -18.62 -0.40
CA ASP A 380 21.81 -17.30 -0.95
C ASP A 380 21.23 -16.34 0.09
N GLU A 381 20.89 -16.80 1.31
CA GLU A 381 20.57 -15.92 2.42
C GLU A 381 21.77 -15.01 2.75
N ALA A 382 21.61 -13.72 2.48
CA ALA A 382 22.66 -12.72 2.62
C ALA A 382 22.08 -11.30 2.57
N PHE A 383 22.91 -10.31 2.94
CA PHE A 383 22.65 -8.91 2.62
C PHE A 383 23.16 -8.60 1.22
N TYR A 384 22.27 -8.09 0.38
CA TYR A 384 22.52 -7.62 -0.98
C TYR A 384 22.52 -6.09 -0.97
N GLN A 385 23.63 -5.48 -1.37
CA GLN A 385 23.78 -4.03 -1.38
C GLN A 385 23.90 -3.51 -2.81
N CYS A 386 23.20 -2.44 -3.12
CA CYS A 386 23.35 -1.71 -4.38
C CYS A 386 24.16 -0.42 -4.16
N GLN A 387 25.19 -0.24 -4.97
CA GLN A 387 26.01 0.97 -5.09
C GLN A 387 25.65 1.71 -6.38
N ALA A 388 25.57 3.03 -6.30
CA ALA A 388 25.47 3.94 -7.44
C ALA A 388 26.57 4.99 -7.39
N GLU A 389 27.41 5.09 -8.42
CA GLU A 389 28.69 5.83 -8.37
C GLU A 389 28.94 6.66 -9.64
N ASN A 390 29.41 7.91 -9.48
CA ASN A 390 29.88 8.77 -10.58
C ASN A 390 31.12 9.59 -10.13
N SER A 391 31.61 10.48 -10.99
CA SER A 391 32.80 11.32 -10.72
C SER A 391 32.61 12.40 -9.65
N GLN A 392 31.46 12.47 -8.98
CA GLN A 392 31.14 13.43 -7.91
C GLN A 392 30.86 12.77 -6.56
N GLY A 393 31.01 11.44 -6.47
CA GLY A 393 30.65 10.66 -5.31
C GLY A 393 29.71 9.53 -5.67
N TRP A 394 29.07 8.97 -4.66
CA TRP A 394 28.48 7.64 -4.73
C TRP A 394 27.50 7.45 -3.56
N VAL A 395 26.58 6.49 -3.65
CA VAL A 395 25.63 6.13 -2.59
C VAL A 395 25.39 4.62 -2.52
N LEU A 396 25.02 4.11 -1.34
CA LEU A 396 24.81 2.69 -1.05
C LEU A 396 23.43 2.44 -0.42
N SER A 397 22.84 1.26 -0.66
CA SER A 397 21.61 0.81 0.02
C SER A 397 21.58 -0.71 0.12
N ALA A 398 21.23 -1.25 1.30
CA ALA A 398 21.15 -2.68 1.58
C ALA A 398 19.71 -3.22 1.53
N ALA A 399 19.58 -4.53 1.27
CA ALA A 399 18.37 -5.33 1.43
C ALA A 399 18.76 -6.79 1.75
N ARG A 400 17.96 -7.51 2.53
CA ARG A 400 18.22 -8.93 2.87
C ARG A 400 17.45 -9.88 1.95
N LEU A 401 18.05 -11.02 1.59
CA LEU A 401 17.31 -12.19 1.10
C LEU A 401 17.11 -13.16 2.26
N VAL A 402 15.85 -13.49 2.54
CA VAL A 402 15.49 -14.53 3.54
C VAL A 402 14.97 -15.76 2.79
N VAL A 403 15.57 -16.92 3.04
CA VAL A 403 15.29 -18.16 2.30
C VAL A 403 14.44 -19.10 3.16
N ILE A 404 13.14 -19.18 2.85
CA ILE A 404 12.20 -20.08 3.55
C ILE A 404 12.60 -21.53 3.28
N GLN A 405 12.89 -22.27 4.35
CA GLN A 405 13.18 -23.69 4.34
C GLN A 405 11.89 -24.51 4.49
N SER A 406 11.97 -25.83 4.35
CA SER A 406 10.82 -26.73 4.61
C SER A 406 10.36 -26.65 6.07
N ASP A 407 11.29 -26.38 6.97
CA ASP A 407 11.16 -26.60 8.41
C ASP A 407 10.67 -25.33 9.16
N ASP A 408 10.60 -24.19 8.45
CA ASP A 408 9.93 -22.95 8.91
C ASP A 408 8.39 -23.06 8.91
N ARG A 409 7.84 -24.17 8.39
CA ARG A 409 6.40 -24.45 8.36
C ARG A 409 5.91 -24.93 9.73
N PRO A 410 4.60 -24.84 10.02
CA PRO A 410 4.06 -25.47 11.22
C PRO A 410 4.13 -27.00 11.06
N GLY A 411 4.42 -27.70 12.15
CA GLY A 411 4.17 -29.15 12.20
C GLY A 411 2.70 -29.47 11.94
N ALA A 412 2.39 -30.74 11.66
CA ALA A 412 0.99 -31.17 11.62
C ALA A 412 0.32 -30.98 13.01
N PRO A 413 -0.97 -30.61 13.08
CA PRO A 413 -1.79 -30.83 14.27
C PRO A 413 -1.70 -32.29 14.72
N ARG A 414 -1.69 -32.53 16.03
CA ARG A 414 -1.50 -33.87 16.63
C ARG A 414 -2.73 -34.31 17.39
N HIS A 415 -2.80 -35.60 17.74
CA HIS A 415 -3.87 -36.19 18.56
C HIS A 415 -5.28 -35.71 18.16
N VAL A 416 -5.56 -35.72 16.86
CA VAL A 416 -6.89 -35.39 16.33
C VAL A 416 -7.88 -36.46 16.81
N HIS A 417 -9.02 -36.01 17.33
CA HIS A 417 -10.08 -36.85 17.85
C HIS A 417 -11.45 -36.33 17.37
N ALA A 418 -12.42 -37.24 17.22
CA ALA A 418 -13.77 -36.95 16.75
C ALA A 418 -14.81 -37.64 17.65
N GLU A 419 -15.80 -36.88 18.12
CA GLU A 419 -16.89 -37.37 18.98
C GLU A 419 -18.25 -36.95 18.40
N THR A 420 -19.24 -37.85 18.39
CA THR A 420 -20.55 -37.55 17.81
C THR A 420 -21.47 -36.87 18.83
N ILE A 421 -21.84 -35.61 18.56
CA ILE A 421 -22.78 -34.86 19.39
C ILE A 421 -24.23 -35.22 19.03
N SER A 422 -24.55 -35.29 17.74
CA SER A 422 -25.93 -35.39 17.27
C SER A 422 -26.08 -36.10 15.93
N SER A 423 -27.29 -36.09 15.38
CA SER A 423 -27.58 -36.58 14.03
C SER A 423 -27.10 -35.63 12.92
N SER A 424 -26.51 -34.49 13.25
CA SER A 424 -26.04 -33.50 12.27
C SER A 424 -24.80 -32.73 12.73
N ALA A 425 -24.15 -33.15 13.82
CA ALA A 425 -22.97 -32.48 14.35
C ALA A 425 -21.98 -33.45 15.01
N ILE A 426 -20.69 -33.20 14.76
CA ILE A 426 -19.53 -33.93 15.31
C ILE A 426 -18.56 -32.92 15.92
N LEU A 427 -18.10 -33.17 17.15
CA LEU A 427 -17.02 -32.43 17.79
C LEU A 427 -15.69 -32.96 17.26
N LEU A 428 -14.81 -32.05 16.84
CA LEU A 428 -13.39 -32.32 16.65
C LEU A 428 -12.58 -31.65 17.77
N ALA A 429 -11.53 -32.33 18.19
CA ALA A 429 -10.49 -31.79 19.08
C ALA A 429 -9.10 -32.22 18.59
N TRP A 430 -8.08 -31.41 18.86
CA TRP A 430 -6.69 -31.69 18.47
C TRP A 430 -5.69 -31.00 19.41
N GLU A 431 -4.43 -31.40 19.31
CA GLU A 431 -3.30 -30.65 19.86
C GLU A 431 -2.69 -29.73 18.80
N ARG A 432 -2.08 -28.64 19.29
CA ARG A 432 -1.24 -27.77 18.47
C ARG A 432 -0.04 -28.54 17.89
N PRO A 433 0.57 -28.05 16.79
CA PRO A 433 1.81 -28.59 16.24
C PRO A 433 2.93 -28.77 17.27
N GLN A 434 3.88 -29.67 16.99
CA GLN A 434 5.09 -29.82 17.81
C GLN A 434 6.16 -28.75 17.53
N TYR A 435 6.12 -28.14 16.34
CA TYR A 435 7.11 -27.17 15.87
C TYR A 435 6.40 -25.94 15.28
N ASN A 436 6.94 -24.75 15.57
CA ASN A 436 6.39 -23.44 15.19
C ASN A 436 4.92 -23.19 15.64
N ALA A 437 4.48 -23.85 16.71
CA ALA A 437 3.12 -23.81 17.23
C ALA A 437 2.69 -22.42 17.72
N GLU A 438 3.66 -21.64 18.19
CA GLU A 438 3.52 -20.26 18.67
C GLU A 438 3.30 -19.24 17.55
N LYS A 439 3.62 -19.60 16.31
CA LYS A 439 3.47 -18.75 15.11
C LYS A 439 2.20 -19.05 14.31
N VAL A 440 1.45 -20.12 14.66
CA VAL A 440 0.19 -20.50 14.00
C VAL A 440 -0.82 -19.36 14.11
N ILE A 441 -1.46 -19.00 13.00
CA ILE A 441 -2.48 -17.94 12.89
C ILE A 441 -3.88 -18.48 12.63
N ALA A 442 -4.00 -19.68 12.07
CA ALA A 442 -5.28 -20.36 11.83
C ALA A 442 -5.11 -21.88 11.71
N TYR A 443 -6.22 -22.61 11.84
CA TYR A 443 -6.36 -23.99 11.38
C TYR A 443 -7.40 -24.07 10.26
N SER A 444 -7.31 -25.08 9.40
CA SER A 444 -8.46 -25.56 8.62
C SER A 444 -8.79 -27.01 8.99
N ILE A 445 -10.09 -27.28 9.10
CA ILE A 445 -10.66 -28.63 9.14
C ILE A 445 -11.12 -28.95 7.73
N HIS A 446 -10.72 -30.12 7.23
CA HIS A 446 -11.16 -30.68 5.95
C HIS A 446 -11.97 -31.93 6.24
N TYR A 447 -13.11 -32.10 5.56
CA TYR A 447 -13.96 -33.27 5.75
C TYR A 447 -14.67 -33.74 4.48
N THR A 448 -14.80 -35.06 4.37
CA THR A 448 -15.45 -35.76 3.26
C THR A 448 -16.42 -36.80 3.78
N LYS A 449 -17.45 -37.16 3.00
CA LYS A 449 -18.22 -38.39 3.24
C LYS A 449 -17.38 -39.59 2.80
N THR A 450 -17.47 -40.71 3.51
CA THR A 450 -16.70 -41.92 3.13
C THR A 450 -17.41 -42.81 2.11
N ASP A 451 -18.67 -42.53 1.77
CA ASP A 451 -19.59 -43.42 1.06
C ASP A 451 -20.08 -42.88 -0.30
N GLY A 452 -19.33 -41.96 -0.91
CA GLY A 452 -19.62 -41.40 -2.24
C GLY A 452 -18.59 -41.76 -3.32
N LEU A 453 -19.05 -41.76 -4.58
CA LEU A 453 -18.18 -41.78 -5.77
C LEU A 453 -17.65 -40.37 -6.11
N ASN A 454 -18.38 -39.33 -5.72
CA ASN A 454 -17.99 -37.92 -5.84
C ASN A 454 -17.83 -37.34 -4.42
N ASN A 455 -16.71 -37.64 -3.76
CA ASN A 455 -16.42 -37.10 -2.44
C ASN A 455 -15.93 -35.66 -2.54
N GLU A 456 -16.88 -34.72 -2.58
CA GLU A 456 -16.58 -33.30 -2.37
C GLU A 456 -15.98 -33.12 -0.97
N GLU A 457 -14.84 -32.41 -0.91
CA GLU A 457 -14.21 -32.02 0.35
C GLU A 457 -14.73 -30.65 0.80
N TYR A 458 -15.23 -30.61 2.03
CA TYR A 458 -15.72 -29.41 2.68
C TYR A 458 -14.66 -28.89 3.65
N GLN A 459 -14.54 -27.56 3.77
CA GLN A 459 -13.50 -26.91 4.57
C GLN A 459 -14.13 -25.88 5.54
N ALA A 460 -13.68 -25.90 6.79
CA ALA A 460 -13.92 -24.84 7.77
C ALA A 460 -12.58 -24.24 8.21
N VAL A 461 -12.50 -22.91 8.40
CA VAL A 461 -11.28 -22.21 8.83
C VAL A 461 -11.54 -21.51 10.16
N ILE A 462 -10.59 -21.60 11.08
CA ILE A 462 -10.75 -21.28 12.51
C ILE A 462 -9.49 -20.62 13.09
N GLY A 463 -9.68 -19.84 14.16
CA GLY A 463 -8.61 -19.10 14.85
C GLY A 463 -7.57 -19.99 15.53
N ASN A 464 -6.35 -19.47 15.69
CA ASN A 464 -5.22 -20.17 16.33
C ASN A 464 -5.42 -20.46 17.83
N ASP A 465 -6.26 -19.69 18.50
CA ASP A 465 -6.69 -19.88 19.88
C ASP A 465 -7.54 -21.14 20.06
N THR A 466 -8.29 -21.56 19.03
CA THR A 466 -9.09 -22.79 19.06
C THR A 466 -8.26 -24.05 18.78
N THR A 467 -8.49 -25.10 19.57
CA THR A 467 -8.01 -26.47 19.31
C THR A 467 -9.14 -27.51 19.39
N SER A 468 -10.38 -27.04 19.22
CA SER A 468 -11.60 -27.83 19.17
C SER A 468 -12.68 -27.07 18.40
N HIS A 469 -13.51 -27.76 17.63
CA HIS A 469 -14.57 -27.16 16.82
C HIS A 469 -15.70 -28.15 16.57
N ILE A 470 -16.94 -27.67 16.50
CA ILE A 470 -18.11 -28.49 16.15
C ILE A 470 -18.35 -28.32 14.65
N VAL A 471 -18.28 -29.41 13.89
CA VAL A 471 -18.70 -29.44 12.50
C VAL A 471 -20.18 -29.82 12.47
N ASP A 472 -21.04 -28.91 12.02
CA ASP A 472 -22.48 -29.07 11.93
C ASP A 472 -22.98 -29.18 10.47
N ASP A 473 -24.30 -29.04 10.25
CA ASP A 473 -25.01 -29.28 8.97
C ASP A 473 -24.73 -30.65 8.30
N LEU A 474 -24.25 -31.64 9.07
CA LEU A 474 -23.94 -32.98 8.58
C LEU A 474 -25.21 -33.81 8.32
N GLU A 475 -25.13 -34.75 7.38
CA GLU A 475 -26.22 -35.71 7.13
C GLU A 475 -26.33 -36.75 8.27
N PRO A 476 -27.55 -37.15 8.68
CA PRO A 476 -27.77 -38.18 9.70
C PRO A 476 -27.45 -39.59 9.20
N ALA A 477 -26.98 -40.44 10.12
CA ALA A 477 -26.56 -41.81 9.86
C ALA A 477 -25.50 -41.95 8.73
N ARG A 478 -24.50 -41.06 8.71
CA ARG A 478 -23.41 -41.01 7.72
C ARG A 478 -22.03 -41.08 8.38
N ASN A 479 -21.10 -41.70 7.65
CA ASN A 479 -19.68 -41.68 7.96
C ASN A 479 -19.00 -40.47 7.32
N TYR A 480 -18.25 -39.73 8.11
CA TYR A 480 -17.41 -38.62 7.66
C TYR A 480 -15.95 -38.85 8.08
N ALA A 481 -15.01 -38.57 7.18
CA ALA A 481 -13.58 -38.58 7.46
C ALA A 481 -13.04 -37.13 7.51
N PHE A 482 -12.20 -36.85 8.50
CA PHE A 482 -11.73 -35.51 8.87
C PHE A 482 -10.20 -35.47 9.00
N TYR A 483 -9.57 -34.39 8.53
CA TYR A 483 -8.18 -34.05 8.86
C TYR A 483 -8.03 -32.54 9.07
N ILE A 484 -6.90 -32.13 9.66
CA ILE A 484 -6.65 -30.73 10.07
C ILE A 484 -5.30 -30.25 9.55
N VAL A 485 -5.24 -28.99 9.13
CA VAL A 485 -4.02 -28.31 8.65
C VAL A 485 -3.81 -27.04 9.48
N ALA A 486 -2.57 -26.74 9.87
CA ALA A 486 -2.18 -25.50 10.56
C ALA A 486 -1.60 -24.49 9.57
N TYR A 487 -1.85 -23.20 9.77
CA TYR A 487 -1.38 -22.10 8.92
C TYR A 487 -0.59 -21.07 9.73
N MET A 488 0.48 -20.53 9.15
CA MET A 488 1.25 -19.39 9.64
C MET A 488 1.79 -18.56 8.45
N PRO A 489 2.29 -17.32 8.63
CA PRO A 489 2.35 -16.32 7.56
C PRO A 489 3.10 -16.69 6.26
N MET A 490 4.09 -17.58 6.33
CA MET A 490 4.86 -18.09 5.19
C MET A 490 4.49 -19.53 4.73
N GLY A 491 3.41 -20.13 5.23
CA GLY A 491 2.95 -21.44 4.75
C GLY A 491 2.07 -22.26 5.70
N ALA A 492 1.54 -23.36 5.15
CA ALA A 492 0.71 -24.35 5.84
C ALA A 492 1.49 -25.64 6.20
N SER A 493 0.98 -26.40 7.16
CA SER A 493 1.50 -27.72 7.54
C SER A 493 1.21 -28.77 6.47
N ARG A 494 1.77 -29.98 6.66
CA ARG A 494 1.15 -31.21 6.12
C ARG A 494 -0.18 -31.49 6.85
N MET A 495 -1.04 -32.31 6.26
CA MET A 495 -2.25 -32.82 6.94
C MET A 495 -1.91 -33.56 8.25
N SER A 496 -2.83 -33.53 9.21
CA SER A 496 -2.82 -34.40 10.38
C SER A 496 -3.07 -35.87 9.99
N GLU A 497 -3.00 -36.76 10.98
CA GLU A 497 -3.69 -38.05 10.90
C GLU A 497 -5.18 -37.84 10.60
N GLN A 498 -5.78 -38.74 9.83
CA GLN A 498 -7.20 -38.70 9.46
C GLN A 498 -8.03 -39.51 10.46
N VAL A 499 -9.16 -38.95 10.92
CA VAL A 499 -10.13 -39.64 11.79
C VAL A 499 -11.46 -39.82 11.08
N THR A 500 -12.17 -40.92 11.33
CA THR A 500 -13.50 -41.19 10.75
C THR A 500 -14.53 -41.34 11.87
N GLN A 501 -15.69 -40.71 11.73
CA GLN A 501 -16.75 -40.69 12.74
C GLN A 501 -18.15 -40.70 12.11
N HIS A 502 -19.13 -41.27 12.83
CA HIS A 502 -20.50 -41.50 12.34
C HIS A 502 -21.53 -40.59 13.04
N THR A 503 -22.38 -39.88 12.28
CA THR A 503 -23.48 -39.08 12.83
C THR A 503 -24.62 -39.96 13.37
N LEU A 504 -25.37 -39.49 14.38
CA LEU A 504 -26.49 -40.28 14.90
C LEU A 504 -27.64 -40.42 13.87
N GLU A 505 -28.51 -41.40 14.08
CA GLU A 505 -29.80 -41.48 13.39
C GLU A 505 -30.73 -40.31 13.80
N ASN A 506 -31.75 -40.04 12.99
CA ASN A 506 -32.85 -39.12 13.28
C ASN A 506 -34.19 -39.78 12.86
N VAL A 507 -35.33 -39.12 13.09
CA VAL A 507 -36.63 -39.56 12.57
C VAL A 507 -36.70 -39.43 11.04
N PRO A 508 -37.50 -40.25 10.33
CA PRO A 508 -37.59 -40.18 8.88
C PRO A 508 -38.12 -38.83 8.37
N LEU A 509 -37.51 -38.32 7.30
CA LEU A 509 -37.84 -37.00 6.73
C LEU A 509 -39.16 -36.99 5.93
N ARG A 510 -39.60 -38.16 5.47
CA ARG A 510 -40.84 -38.34 4.70
C ARG A 510 -41.60 -39.58 5.17
N THR A 511 -42.90 -39.56 4.92
CA THR A 511 -43.81 -40.71 5.07
C THR A 511 -43.65 -41.69 3.91
N PRO A 512 -43.99 -42.98 4.09
CA PRO A 512 -44.13 -43.91 2.98
C PRO A 512 -45.22 -43.45 2.00
N GLU A 513 -45.04 -43.76 0.72
CA GLU A 513 -46.10 -43.64 -0.29
C GLU A 513 -46.81 -45.01 -0.41
N PHE A 514 -48.15 -44.99 -0.51
CA PHE A 514 -48.98 -46.18 -0.41
C PHE A 514 -50.19 -46.16 -1.36
N SER A 515 -50.66 -47.35 -1.73
CA SER A 515 -51.89 -47.61 -2.48
C SER A 515 -52.91 -48.38 -1.64
N LEU A 516 -54.17 -48.32 -2.04
CA LEU A 516 -55.34 -48.91 -1.39
C LEU A 516 -56.16 -49.68 -2.42
N THR A 517 -56.47 -50.95 -2.17
CA THR A 517 -57.23 -51.81 -3.10
C THR A 517 -58.33 -52.55 -2.35
N SER A 518 -59.58 -52.33 -2.76
CA SER A 518 -60.73 -53.09 -2.23
C SER A 518 -60.69 -54.53 -2.74
N ARG A 519 -60.76 -55.51 -1.84
CA ARG A 519 -60.81 -56.94 -2.22
C ARG A 519 -62.14 -57.62 -1.92
N SER A 520 -62.98 -56.99 -1.11
CA SER A 520 -64.33 -57.41 -0.74
C SER A 520 -65.08 -56.18 -0.21
N PRO A 521 -66.40 -56.24 0.05
CA PRO A 521 -67.14 -55.18 0.75
C PRO A 521 -66.61 -54.85 2.16
N THR A 522 -65.78 -55.73 2.77
CA THR A 522 -65.31 -55.61 4.16
C THR A 522 -63.79 -55.50 4.31
N ASP A 523 -63.01 -55.55 3.23
CA ASP A 523 -61.54 -55.61 3.31
C ASP A 523 -60.84 -54.65 2.32
N ILE A 524 -59.87 -53.89 2.84
CA ILE A 524 -58.97 -53.03 2.05
C ILE A 524 -57.53 -53.53 2.23
N LEU A 525 -56.87 -53.86 1.12
CA LEU A 525 -55.43 -54.09 1.08
C LEU A 525 -54.70 -52.74 1.00
N VAL A 526 -53.72 -52.54 1.87
CA VAL A 526 -52.81 -51.39 1.88
C VAL A 526 -51.42 -51.88 1.47
N SER A 527 -50.80 -51.25 0.47
CA SER A 527 -49.45 -51.59 0.00
C SER A 527 -48.58 -50.33 -0.04
N TRP A 528 -47.32 -50.40 0.37
CA TRP A 528 -46.42 -49.23 0.43
C TRP A 528 -44.99 -49.56 0.00
N GLN A 529 -44.25 -48.54 -0.43
CA GLN A 529 -42.82 -48.69 -0.76
C GLN A 529 -41.93 -48.45 0.49
N PRO A 530 -40.81 -49.18 0.64
CA PRO A 530 -39.79 -48.87 1.65
C PRO A 530 -39.22 -47.46 1.45
N LEU A 531 -38.85 -46.79 2.54
CA LEU A 531 -38.28 -45.44 2.46
C LEU A 531 -36.83 -45.50 1.94
N PRO A 532 -36.48 -44.76 0.87
CA PRO A 532 -35.10 -44.69 0.37
C PRO A 532 -34.11 -44.27 1.48
N PRO A 533 -32.87 -44.81 1.51
CA PRO A 533 -31.92 -44.54 2.60
C PRO A 533 -31.70 -43.05 2.90
N LYS A 534 -31.61 -42.20 1.87
CA LYS A 534 -31.47 -40.74 2.01
C LYS A 534 -32.66 -40.04 2.71
N LEU A 535 -33.84 -40.64 2.72
CA LEU A 535 -35.06 -40.12 3.36
C LEU A 535 -35.35 -40.77 4.71
N SER A 536 -34.87 -42.00 4.92
CA SER A 536 -35.02 -42.76 6.18
C SER A 536 -34.35 -42.09 7.39
N ARG A 537 -33.21 -41.40 7.18
CA ARG A 537 -32.37 -40.76 8.22
C ARG A 537 -31.89 -41.69 9.35
N GLY A 538 -31.95 -43.00 9.13
CA GLY A 538 -31.64 -44.04 10.10
C GLY A 538 -32.23 -45.38 9.65
N ARG A 539 -32.12 -46.43 10.47
CA ARG A 539 -32.69 -47.73 10.12
C ARG A 539 -34.19 -47.72 10.43
N VAL A 540 -35.03 -47.91 9.42
CA VAL A 540 -36.48 -48.01 9.61
C VAL A 540 -36.81 -49.27 10.43
N SER A 541 -37.56 -49.09 11.52
CA SER A 541 -37.86 -50.15 12.51
C SER A 541 -39.29 -50.67 12.44
N ALA A 542 -40.26 -49.79 12.22
CA ALA A 542 -41.67 -50.13 12.12
C ALA A 542 -42.45 -49.08 11.31
N TYR A 543 -43.56 -49.50 10.71
CA TYR A 543 -44.58 -48.63 10.13
C TYR A 543 -45.80 -48.58 11.07
N ARG A 544 -46.55 -47.48 11.05
CA ARG A 544 -47.85 -47.36 11.73
C ARG A 544 -48.90 -46.93 10.71
N LEU A 545 -49.86 -47.80 10.49
CA LEU A 545 -51.04 -47.60 9.66
C LEU A 545 -52.17 -47.09 10.57
N SER A 546 -52.82 -45.99 10.21
CA SER A 546 -53.93 -45.42 10.97
C SER A 546 -55.15 -45.22 10.08
N TYR A 547 -56.33 -45.60 10.56
CA TYR A 547 -57.58 -45.51 9.80
C TYR A 547 -58.79 -45.14 10.66
N ARG A 548 -59.80 -44.53 10.04
CA ARG A 548 -61.13 -44.24 10.60
C ARG A 548 -62.17 -44.21 9.48
N THR A 549 -63.47 -44.23 9.80
CA THR A 549 -64.48 -43.86 8.78
C THR A 549 -64.47 -42.34 8.56
N ALA A 550 -65.09 -41.86 7.49
CA ALA A 550 -65.26 -40.41 7.27
C ALA A 550 -66.30 -39.76 8.21
N ALA A 551 -67.15 -40.56 8.87
CA ALA A 551 -68.21 -40.10 9.77
C ALA A 551 -67.83 -40.18 11.27
N ASP A 552 -66.80 -40.97 11.60
CA ASP A 552 -66.26 -41.14 12.95
C ASP A 552 -64.93 -40.37 13.11
N GLU A 553 -64.66 -39.81 14.28
CA GLU A 553 -63.38 -39.16 14.60
C GLU A 553 -62.37 -40.12 15.28
N GLN A 554 -62.83 -41.27 15.80
CA GLN A 554 -61.97 -42.26 16.45
C GLN A 554 -60.97 -42.87 15.45
N VAL A 555 -59.68 -42.68 15.71
CA VAL A 555 -58.59 -43.23 14.88
C VAL A 555 -58.12 -44.56 15.45
N THR A 556 -58.36 -45.65 14.70
CA THR A 556 -57.69 -46.93 14.95
C THR A 556 -56.27 -46.89 14.38
N SER A 557 -55.29 -47.48 15.07
CA SER A 557 -53.91 -47.58 14.58
C SER A 557 -53.35 -48.99 14.78
N VAL A 558 -52.61 -49.48 13.78
CA VAL A 558 -51.92 -50.77 13.76
C VAL A 558 -50.44 -50.51 13.54
N GLU A 559 -49.59 -51.09 14.39
CA GLU A 559 -48.14 -51.03 14.25
C GLU A 559 -47.61 -52.30 13.59
N LEU A 560 -46.70 -52.10 12.64
CA LEU A 560 -46.25 -53.08 11.66
C LEU A 560 -44.71 -53.12 11.72
N PRO A 561 -44.10 -53.99 12.56
CA PRO A 561 -42.65 -54.07 12.68
C PRO A 561 -42.01 -54.59 11.40
N VAL A 562 -40.85 -54.06 11.02
CA VAL A 562 -40.14 -54.45 9.80
C VAL A 562 -39.43 -55.80 10.02
N GLN A 563 -40.10 -56.89 9.66
CA GLN A 563 -39.56 -58.25 9.74
C GLN A 563 -38.99 -58.69 8.39
N GLY A 564 -37.74 -58.32 8.13
CA GLY A 564 -37.08 -58.51 6.84
C GLY A 564 -37.39 -57.39 5.83
N GLU A 565 -36.83 -57.49 4.63
CA GLU A 565 -36.81 -56.38 3.66
C GLU A 565 -38.15 -56.18 2.91
N ASN A 566 -39.03 -57.18 2.92
CA ASN A 566 -40.21 -57.26 2.04
C ASN A 566 -41.57 -57.13 2.76
N SER A 567 -41.62 -56.62 3.99
CA SER A 567 -42.90 -56.36 4.70
C SER A 567 -43.56 -55.06 4.22
N THR A 568 -44.15 -55.09 3.02
CA THR A 568 -44.67 -53.92 2.27
C THR A 568 -46.19 -53.90 2.09
N GLN A 569 -46.93 -54.84 2.67
CA GLN A 569 -48.39 -54.94 2.56
C GLN A 569 -49.08 -55.27 3.89
N HIS A 570 -50.30 -54.78 4.07
CA HIS A 570 -51.17 -55.11 5.20
C HIS A 570 -52.65 -55.09 4.79
N LEU A 571 -53.46 -55.97 5.37
CA LEU A 571 -54.86 -56.17 4.99
C LEU A 571 -55.78 -55.76 6.14
N LEU A 572 -56.46 -54.63 6.00
CA LEU A 572 -57.57 -54.24 6.87
C LEU A 572 -58.78 -55.13 6.58
N ARG A 573 -59.44 -55.63 7.62
CA ARG A 573 -60.60 -56.54 7.55
C ARG A 573 -61.73 -56.09 8.48
N GLY A 574 -62.92 -56.62 8.25
CA GLY A 574 -64.08 -56.36 9.12
C GLY A 574 -64.62 -54.93 9.01
N LEU A 575 -64.36 -54.28 7.89
CA LEU A 575 -64.84 -52.94 7.56
C LEU A 575 -66.33 -52.99 7.17
N GLN A 576 -67.02 -51.86 7.30
CA GLN A 576 -68.41 -51.71 6.85
C GLN A 576 -68.46 -51.54 5.32
N ALA A 577 -69.46 -52.10 4.66
CA ALA A 577 -69.70 -51.91 3.23
C ALA A 577 -70.18 -50.47 2.91
N ASP A 578 -70.00 -50.04 1.65
CA ASP A 578 -70.35 -48.69 1.13
C ASP A 578 -69.90 -47.50 2.00
N THR A 579 -68.80 -47.65 2.72
CA THR A 579 -68.33 -46.72 3.75
C THR A 579 -67.02 -46.08 3.30
N ILE A 580 -66.91 -44.75 3.40
CA ILE A 580 -65.64 -44.06 3.17
C ILE A 580 -64.76 -44.24 4.40
N TYR A 581 -63.58 -44.81 4.19
CA TYR A 581 -62.49 -44.83 5.16
C TYR A 581 -61.44 -43.79 4.81
N LEU A 582 -60.87 -43.16 5.84
CA LEU A 582 -59.71 -42.28 5.76
C LEU A 582 -58.51 -43.04 6.34
N ILE A 583 -57.44 -43.17 5.56
CA ILE A 583 -56.26 -44.00 5.89
C ILE A 583 -54.98 -43.18 5.74
N ARG A 584 -54.03 -43.31 6.68
CA ARG A 584 -52.71 -42.65 6.64
C ARG A 584 -51.60 -43.54 7.19
N MET A 585 -50.35 -43.25 6.84
CA MET A 585 -49.17 -44.01 7.29
C MET A 585 -48.06 -43.13 7.89
N SER A 586 -47.26 -43.72 8.76
CA SER A 586 -46.01 -43.15 9.29
C SER A 586 -44.94 -44.23 9.42
N ALA A 587 -43.66 -43.83 9.49
CA ALA A 587 -42.52 -44.73 9.66
C ALA A 587 -41.70 -44.34 10.89
N SER A 588 -41.01 -45.28 11.53
CA SER A 588 -40.12 -45.02 12.65
C SER A 588 -38.68 -45.41 12.34
N THR A 589 -37.73 -44.70 12.94
CA THR A 589 -36.38 -45.22 13.25
C THR A 589 -36.28 -45.48 14.76
N ARG A 590 -35.12 -45.94 15.23
CA ARG A 590 -34.81 -46.08 16.66
C ARG A 590 -34.97 -44.79 17.49
N VAL A 591 -35.08 -43.63 16.83
CA VAL A 591 -35.24 -42.30 17.46
C VAL A 591 -36.72 -41.94 17.66
N GLY A 592 -37.62 -42.46 16.84
CA GLY A 592 -39.05 -42.15 16.90
C GLY A 592 -39.75 -42.15 15.54
N TRP A 593 -41.00 -41.73 15.56
CA TRP A 593 -41.90 -41.71 14.40
C TRP A 593 -41.73 -40.44 13.56
N SER A 594 -41.87 -40.59 12.24
CA SER A 594 -42.12 -39.48 11.30
C SER A 594 -43.44 -38.79 11.63
N GLN A 595 -43.67 -37.60 11.07
CA GLN A 595 -45.03 -37.09 10.95
C GLN A 595 -45.90 -38.09 10.18
N PRO A 596 -47.22 -38.20 10.46
CA PRO A 596 -48.14 -39.00 9.65
C PRO A 596 -48.37 -38.39 8.27
N SER A 597 -48.71 -39.23 7.29
CA SER A 597 -49.13 -38.76 5.97
C SER A 597 -50.46 -38.01 6.03
N ALA A 598 -50.77 -37.29 4.95
CA ALA A 598 -52.14 -36.89 4.67
C ALA A 598 -53.09 -38.10 4.66
N TRP A 599 -54.37 -37.85 4.92
CA TRP A 599 -55.42 -38.86 4.89
C TRP A 599 -55.84 -39.16 3.44
N SER A 600 -55.65 -40.40 3.00
CA SER A 600 -56.18 -40.94 1.75
C SER A 600 -57.60 -41.45 1.97
N SER A 601 -58.56 -41.03 1.13
CA SER A 601 -59.95 -41.47 1.19
C SER A 601 -60.19 -42.66 0.25
N HIS A 602 -60.90 -43.67 0.74
CA HIS A 602 -61.20 -44.89 -0.01
C HIS A 602 -62.57 -45.44 0.40
N ARG A 603 -63.45 -45.75 -0.56
CA ARG A 603 -64.79 -46.29 -0.29
C ARG A 603 -64.75 -47.82 -0.41
N THR A 604 -65.27 -48.52 0.59
CA THR A 604 -65.52 -49.97 0.48
C THR A 604 -66.65 -50.25 -0.51
N PRO A 605 -66.61 -51.38 -1.24
CA PRO A 605 -67.69 -51.77 -2.14
C PRO A 605 -69.05 -51.90 -1.43
N LYS A 606 -70.13 -51.79 -2.20
CA LYS A 606 -71.48 -52.19 -1.77
C LYS A 606 -71.56 -53.72 -1.67
N THR A 607 -72.36 -54.22 -0.73
CA THR A 607 -72.73 -55.63 -0.69
C THR A 607 -73.68 -55.95 -1.85
N SER A 608 -73.21 -56.71 -2.83
CA SER A 608 -74.00 -57.20 -3.97
C SER A 608 -74.14 -58.72 -3.91
N SER A 609 -75.25 -59.25 -4.44
CA SER A 609 -75.47 -60.68 -4.67
C SER A 609 -75.00 -61.14 -6.05
N ALA A 610 -74.63 -60.22 -6.95
CA ALA A 610 -74.06 -60.50 -8.26
C ALA A 610 -72.53 -60.44 -8.23
N ALA A 611 -71.88 -61.21 -9.11
CA ALA A 611 -70.44 -61.09 -9.32
C ALA A 611 -70.14 -59.75 -10.01
N VAL A 612 -69.54 -58.82 -9.26
CA VAL A 612 -69.07 -57.53 -9.80
C VAL A 612 -67.56 -57.61 -10.08
N PRO A 613 -67.02 -56.82 -11.04
CA PRO A 613 -65.60 -56.91 -11.38
C PRO A 613 -64.66 -56.63 -10.18
N PRO A 614 -63.54 -57.37 -10.05
CA PRO A 614 -62.49 -57.07 -9.10
C PRO A 614 -61.73 -55.78 -9.47
N ALA A 615 -60.94 -55.26 -8.52
CA ALA A 615 -60.18 -54.04 -8.70
C ALA A 615 -59.05 -54.24 -9.73
N PRO A 616 -58.93 -53.38 -10.77
CA PRO A 616 -57.81 -53.42 -11.70
C PRO A 616 -56.47 -53.17 -10.98
N ASN A 617 -55.39 -53.77 -11.47
CA ASN A 617 -54.04 -53.49 -10.97
C ASN A 617 -53.59 -52.13 -11.50
N LEU A 618 -53.73 -51.08 -10.67
CA LEU A 618 -53.40 -49.69 -11.00
C LEU A 618 -51.89 -49.41 -10.88
N GLU A 619 -51.34 -48.77 -11.92
CA GLU A 619 -49.95 -48.32 -11.99
C GLU A 619 -49.90 -46.84 -12.44
N LEU A 620 -49.06 -46.03 -11.80
CA LEU A 620 -48.93 -44.58 -12.07
C LEU A 620 -47.48 -44.19 -12.41
N GLU A 621 -47.25 -43.65 -13.60
CA GLU A 621 -45.95 -43.16 -14.08
C GLU A 621 -45.99 -41.65 -14.35
N PRO A 622 -45.25 -40.82 -13.61
CA PRO A 622 -45.08 -39.40 -13.94
C PRO A 622 -44.31 -39.24 -15.25
N GLN A 623 -44.98 -38.78 -16.30
CA GLN A 623 -44.40 -38.65 -17.65
C GLN A 623 -43.56 -37.36 -17.76
N ASN A 624 -43.98 -36.29 -17.08
CA ASN A 624 -43.25 -35.04 -16.90
C ASN A 624 -43.85 -34.28 -15.69
N CYS A 625 -43.51 -32.99 -15.52
CA CYS A 625 -44.01 -32.23 -14.37
C CYS A 625 -45.49 -31.82 -14.42
N THR A 626 -46.19 -31.99 -15.55
CA THR A 626 -47.61 -31.63 -15.74
C THR A 626 -48.47 -32.75 -16.36
N SER A 627 -47.94 -33.96 -16.57
CA SER A 627 -48.73 -35.15 -16.90
C SER A 627 -48.27 -36.44 -16.21
N VAL A 628 -49.24 -37.29 -15.89
CA VAL A 628 -49.05 -38.65 -15.36
C VAL A 628 -49.76 -39.64 -16.29
N THR A 629 -49.05 -40.69 -16.68
CA THR A 629 -49.64 -41.85 -17.34
C THR A 629 -50.18 -42.81 -16.29
N VAL A 630 -51.47 -43.12 -16.41
CA VAL A 630 -52.18 -44.15 -15.66
C VAL A 630 -52.22 -45.41 -16.51
N ARG A 631 -51.77 -46.54 -15.99
CA ARG A 631 -51.98 -47.88 -16.58
C ARG A 631 -52.81 -48.73 -15.64
N TRP A 632 -53.56 -49.67 -16.21
CA TRP A 632 -54.22 -50.70 -15.43
C TRP A 632 -54.27 -52.03 -16.16
N HIS A 633 -53.94 -53.09 -15.43
CA HIS A 633 -54.08 -54.45 -15.93
C HIS A 633 -55.41 -55.04 -15.41
N PRO A 634 -56.27 -55.62 -16.27
CA PRO A 634 -57.50 -56.27 -15.83
C PRO A 634 -57.21 -57.41 -14.86
N ALA A 635 -57.94 -57.45 -13.73
CA ALA A 635 -57.84 -58.55 -12.77
C ALA A 635 -58.78 -59.72 -13.19
N PRO A 636 -58.40 -60.99 -12.93
CA PRO A 636 -59.22 -62.15 -13.32
C PRO A 636 -60.63 -62.09 -12.74
N SER A 637 -61.65 -62.15 -13.62
CA SER A 637 -63.04 -61.81 -13.30
C SER A 637 -64.00 -62.77 -13.99
N ASP A 638 -64.96 -63.32 -13.24
CA ASP A 638 -66.11 -64.05 -13.78
C ASP A 638 -67.16 -63.10 -14.41
N ALA A 639 -67.06 -61.79 -14.13
CA ALA A 639 -67.98 -60.75 -14.59
C ALA A 639 -67.44 -60.02 -15.84
N VAL A 640 -68.32 -59.78 -16.82
CA VAL A 640 -67.98 -59.12 -18.10
C VAL A 640 -67.83 -57.61 -17.92
N VAL A 641 -66.58 -57.14 -17.99
CA VAL A 641 -66.24 -55.71 -17.92
C VAL A 641 -66.75 -54.97 -19.16
N HIS A 642 -67.60 -53.95 -18.94
CA HIS A 642 -68.14 -53.07 -19.97
C HIS A 642 -67.32 -51.78 -20.14
N GLY A 643 -66.55 -51.41 -19.13
CA GLY A 643 -65.63 -50.28 -19.18
C GLY A 643 -64.96 -50.03 -17.83
N TYR A 644 -64.22 -48.92 -17.76
CA TYR A 644 -63.56 -48.44 -16.56
C TYR A 644 -64.06 -47.04 -16.20
N LYS A 645 -64.07 -46.73 -14.90
CA LYS A 645 -64.24 -45.37 -14.37
C LYS A 645 -62.93 -44.96 -13.72
N LEU A 646 -62.25 -44.00 -14.33
CA LEU A 646 -61.04 -43.37 -13.81
C LEU A 646 -61.43 -42.04 -13.16
N SER A 647 -61.02 -41.80 -11.92
CA SER A 647 -61.18 -40.49 -11.29
C SER A 647 -59.88 -39.96 -10.71
N PHE A 648 -59.73 -38.63 -10.71
CA PHE A 648 -58.60 -37.98 -10.08
C PHE A 648 -58.97 -36.61 -9.48
N HIS A 649 -58.22 -36.21 -8.46
CA HIS A 649 -58.29 -34.89 -7.83
C HIS A 649 -56.95 -34.57 -7.10
N PRO A 650 -56.57 -33.29 -6.94
CA PRO A 650 -55.47 -32.91 -6.06
C PRO A 650 -55.84 -33.11 -4.59
N ASP A 651 -54.83 -33.26 -3.71
CA ASP A 651 -54.98 -33.35 -2.24
C ASP A 651 -55.74 -32.17 -1.61
N SER A 652 -55.86 -31.05 -2.34
CA SER A 652 -56.54 -29.82 -1.94
C SER A 652 -58.00 -29.71 -2.41
N GLN A 653 -58.56 -30.75 -3.05
CA GLN A 653 -59.94 -30.80 -3.53
C GLN A 653 -60.59 -32.14 -3.14
N SER A 654 -61.90 -32.14 -2.92
CA SER A 654 -62.67 -33.29 -2.42
C SER A 654 -63.63 -33.90 -3.44
N GLU A 655 -63.71 -33.36 -4.66
CA GLU A 655 -64.57 -33.86 -5.73
C GLU A 655 -63.77 -34.56 -6.82
N ASP A 656 -64.22 -35.76 -7.17
CA ASP A 656 -63.61 -36.65 -8.14
C ASP A 656 -63.99 -36.25 -9.57
N SER A 657 -63.00 -35.87 -10.40
CA SER A 657 -63.23 -35.72 -11.85
C SER A 657 -63.31 -37.10 -12.50
N VAL A 658 -64.52 -37.63 -12.71
CA VAL A 658 -64.75 -38.98 -13.25
C VAL A 658 -64.75 -38.99 -14.78
N ILE A 659 -63.91 -39.83 -15.37
CA ILE A 659 -63.82 -40.17 -16.80
C ILE A 659 -64.28 -41.61 -16.98
N GLN A 660 -65.19 -41.85 -17.93
CA GLN A 660 -65.54 -43.22 -18.36
C GLN A 660 -64.71 -43.62 -19.58
N LEU A 661 -64.20 -44.85 -19.57
CA LEU A 661 -63.28 -45.39 -20.58
C LEU A 661 -63.79 -46.74 -21.09
N PRO A 662 -63.70 -47.05 -22.39
CA PRO A 662 -64.07 -48.35 -22.96
C PRO A 662 -63.34 -49.55 -22.33
N ALA A 663 -63.94 -50.75 -22.40
CA ALA A 663 -63.35 -51.99 -21.85
C ALA A 663 -62.00 -52.40 -22.47
N GLN A 664 -61.72 -51.93 -23.69
CA GLN A 664 -60.47 -52.17 -24.43
C GLN A 664 -59.31 -51.25 -24.03
N ASP A 665 -59.59 -50.18 -23.27
CA ASP A 665 -58.59 -49.22 -22.84
C ASP A 665 -57.88 -49.73 -21.57
N HIS A 666 -56.55 -49.70 -21.57
CA HIS A 666 -55.69 -50.15 -20.45
C HIS A 666 -54.63 -49.10 -20.04
N GLN A 667 -54.64 -47.93 -20.69
CA GLN A 667 -53.77 -46.79 -20.38
C GLN A 667 -54.50 -45.47 -20.69
N TYR A 668 -54.29 -44.45 -19.85
CA TYR A 668 -54.77 -43.08 -20.04
C TYR A 668 -53.74 -42.08 -19.50
N THR A 669 -53.48 -40.97 -20.19
CA THR A 669 -52.57 -39.92 -19.69
C THR A 669 -53.36 -38.71 -19.20
N ILE A 670 -53.29 -38.45 -17.89
CA ILE A 670 -53.85 -37.25 -17.28
C ILE A 670 -52.86 -36.11 -17.50
N ALA A 671 -53.28 -35.05 -18.18
CA ALA A 671 -52.47 -33.86 -18.49
C ALA A 671 -53.06 -32.59 -17.84
N GLY A 672 -52.24 -31.54 -17.74
CA GLY A 672 -52.62 -30.28 -17.09
C GLY A 672 -52.48 -30.31 -15.56
N LEU A 673 -51.74 -31.27 -15.02
CA LEU A 673 -51.45 -31.39 -13.59
C LEU A 673 -50.51 -30.28 -13.10
N SER A 674 -50.65 -29.88 -11.85
CA SER A 674 -49.76 -28.91 -11.21
C SER A 674 -48.46 -29.59 -10.70
N PRO A 675 -47.26 -29.09 -11.04
CA PRO A 675 -46.00 -29.64 -10.56
C PRO A 675 -45.91 -29.64 -9.04
N ARG A 676 -45.35 -30.70 -8.45
CA ARG A 676 -45.18 -30.90 -6.99
C ARG A 676 -46.48 -31.04 -6.17
N VAL A 677 -47.66 -31.00 -6.80
CA VAL A 677 -48.95 -31.20 -6.13
C VAL A 677 -49.27 -32.70 -6.10
N LYS A 678 -49.62 -33.23 -4.93
CA LYS A 678 -50.07 -34.62 -4.79
C LYS A 678 -51.48 -34.78 -5.37
N TYR A 679 -51.65 -35.75 -6.25
CA TYR A 679 -52.93 -36.16 -6.82
C TYR A 679 -53.31 -37.55 -6.31
N HIS A 680 -54.60 -37.74 -6.06
CA HIS A 680 -55.23 -39.03 -5.81
C HIS A 680 -55.81 -39.52 -7.13
N VAL A 681 -55.57 -40.78 -7.49
CA VAL A 681 -56.07 -41.41 -8.72
C VAL A 681 -56.73 -42.73 -8.35
N LYS A 682 -58.02 -42.88 -8.71
CA LYS A 682 -58.84 -44.07 -8.43
C LYS A 682 -59.28 -44.68 -9.75
N ILE A 683 -59.33 -46.01 -9.83
CA ILE A 683 -59.92 -46.71 -10.96
C ILE A 683 -60.75 -47.92 -10.51
N LEU A 684 -61.86 -48.16 -11.19
CA LEU A 684 -62.65 -49.38 -11.08
C LEU A 684 -63.10 -49.85 -12.47
N ALA A 685 -63.34 -51.16 -12.60
CA ALA A 685 -64.06 -51.75 -13.73
C ALA A 685 -65.56 -51.81 -13.41
N PHE A 686 -66.45 -51.71 -14.41
CA PHE A 686 -67.89 -51.88 -14.23
C PHE A 686 -68.50 -52.90 -15.19
N SER A 687 -69.56 -53.59 -14.76
CA SER A 687 -70.39 -54.49 -15.57
C SER A 687 -71.82 -53.95 -15.68
N VAL A 688 -72.73 -54.71 -16.30
CA VAL A 688 -74.18 -54.41 -16.30
C VAL A 688 -74.80 -54.43 -14.90
N ASP A 689 -74.22 -55.19 -13.97
CA ASP A 689 -74.67 -55.35 -12.58
C ASP A 689 -74.19 -54.20 -11.67
N GLY A 690 -73.28 -53.35 -12.17
CA GLY A 690 -72.84 -52.13 -11.52
C GLY A 690 -71.32 -51.94 -11.46
N ASP A 691 -70.91 -51.03 -10.59
CA ASP A 691 -69.50 -50.71 -10.36
C ASP A 691 -68.80 -51.79 -9.53
N GLY A 692 -67.68 -52.28 -10.07
CA GLY A 692 -66.79 -53.21 -9.40
C GLY A 692 -65.90 -52.54 -8.36
N TYR A 693 -64.92 -53.28 -7.87
CA TYR A 693 -64.05 -52.83 -6.78
C TYR A 693 -63.04 -51.78 -7.26
N GLN A 694 -62.68 -50.84 -6.39
CA GLN A 694 -61.74 -49.76 -6.69
C GLN A 694 -60.31 -50.05 -6.24
N ALA A 695 -59.35 -49.69 -7.09
CA ALA A 695 -57.96 -49.44 -6.73
C ALA A 695 -57.72 -47.92 -6.64
N HIS A 696 -56.90 -47.49 -5.68
CA HIS A 696 -56.53 -46.11 -5.47
C HIS A 696 -55.03 -46.00 -5.19
N GLN A 697 -54.36 -45.07 -5.86
CA GLN A 697 -52.95 -44.75 -5.62
C GLN A 697 -52.77 -43.23 -5.71
N THR A 698 -51.82 -42.70 -4.93
CA THR A 698 -51.46 -41.28 -5.00
C THR A 698 -50.15 -41.09 -5.75
N VAL A 699 -50.06 -40.02 -6.54
CA VAL A 699 -48.89 -39.65 -7.35
C VAL A 699 -48.55 -38.18 -7.13
N ASN A 700 -47.27 -37.83 -7.24
CA ASN A 700 -46.82 -36.44 -7.18
C ASN A 700 -45.97 -36.12 -8.42
N PRO A 701 -46.48 -35.33 -9.39
CA PRO A 701 -45.71 -34.98 -10.58
C PRO A 701 -44.40 -34.28 -10.21
N PRO A 702 -43.27 -34.66 -10.82
CA PRO A 702 -41.96 -34.12 -10.46
C PRO A 702 -41.92 -32.59 -10.59
N ALA A 703 -40.98 -31.97 -9.90
CA ALA A 703 -40.65 -30.58 -10.17
C ALA A 703 -40.23 -30.44 -11.64
N CYS A 704 -40.71 -29.41 -12.34
CA CYS A 704 -40.18 -29.11 -13.68
C CYS A 704 -38.66 -28.88 -13.59
N PRO A 705 -37.87 -29.43 -14.54
CA PRO A 705 -36.42 -29.37 -14.48
C PRO A 705 -35.94 -27.92 -14.48
N SER A 706 -35.34 -27.52 -13.35
CA SER A 706 -34.60 -26.27 -13.23
C SER A 706 -33.16 -26.52 -13.67
N ALA A 707 -32.49 -25.53 -14.27
CA ALA A 707 -31.06 -25.62 -14.53
C ALA A 707 -30.30 -25.96 -13.22
N PRO A 708 -29.26 -26.81 -13.26
CA PRO A 708 -28.65 -27.38 -12.07
C PRO A 708 -27.98 -26.29 -11.22
N ASN A 709 -28.68 -25.88 -10.15
CA ASN A 709 -28.28 -24.78 -9.29
C ASN A 709 -27.17 -25.25 -8.32
N ARG A 710 -25.94 -25.30 -8.83
CA ARG A 710 -24.74 -25.70 -8.09
C ARG A 710 -24.57 -24.75 -6.89
N ARG A 711 -24.64 -25.28 -5.66
CA ARG A 711 -24.19 -24.54 -4.47
C ARG A 711 -22.72 -24.19 -4.68
N LEU A 712 -22.44 -22.92 -4.95
CA LEU A 712 -21.09 -22.41 -5.07
C LEU A 712 -20.43 -22.37 -3.69
N ALA A 713 -19.16 -22.78 -3.63
CA ALA A 713 -18.35 -22.59 -2.43
C ALA A 713 -18.21 -21.08 -2.12
N ALA A 714 -17.97 -20.76 -0.85
CA ALA A 714 -17.76 -19.39 -0.41
C ALA A 714 -16.62 -18.75 -1.22
N LEU A 715 -16.88 -17.57 -1.80
CA LEU A 715 -15.93 -16.90 -2.68
C LEU A 715 -14.68 -16.49 -1.87
N PRO A 716 -13.45 -16.87 -2.28
CA PRO A 716 -12.24 -16.39 -1.62
C PRO A 716 -12.09 -14.86 -1.80
N PRO A 717 -11.51 -14.16 -0.80
CA PRO A 717 -11.21 -12.73 -0.93
C PRO A 717 -10.13 -12.48 -2.00
N PRO A 718 -10.04 -11.27 -2.59
CA PRO A 718 -8.98 -10.91 -3.52
C PRO A 718 -7.56 -11.06 -2.95
N ASP A 719 -6.68 -11.66 -3.75
CA ASP A 719 -5.27 -11.91 -3.41
C ASP A 719 -4.37 -10.73 -3.81
N HIS A 720 -3.21 -10.60 -3.15
CA HIS A 720 -2.19 -9.57 -3.45
C HIS A 720 -2.76 -8.13 -3.56
N VAL A 721 -3.58 -7.73 -2.58
CA VAL A 721 -3.99 -6.32 -2.45
C VAL A 721 -2.76 -5.48 -2.10
N ASP A 722 -2.49 -4.47 -2.92
CA ASP A 722 -1.42 -3.47 -2.75
C ASP A 722 -2.01 -2.05 -2.71
N ALA A 723 -1.36 -1.14 -1.97
CA ALA A 723 -1.83 0.21 -1.72
C ALA A 723 -0.68 1.24 -1.81
N LYS A 724 -0.72 2.07 -2.85
CA LYS A 724 0.36 3.04 -3.15
C LYS A 724 -0.14 4.47 -3.10
N ALA A 725 0.59 5.34 -2.40
CA ALA A 725 0.33 6.78 -2.42
C ALA A 725 0.48 7.32 -3.86
N ASN A 726 -0.53 8.05 -4.33
CA ASN A 726 -0.56 8.64 -5.67
C ASN A 726 -0.43 10.18 -5.59
N SER A 727 -1.07 10.79 -4.59
CA SER A 727 -0.92 12.21 -4.26
C SER A 727 -1.18 12.44 -2.76
N SER A 728 -1.22 13.70 -2.34
CA SER A 728 -1.69 14.09 -1.01
C SER A 728 -3.17 13.69 -0.77
N SER A 729 -3.99 13.66 -1.82
CA SER A 729 -5.42 13.41 -1.74
C SER A 729 -5.87 12.12 -2.43
N ALA A 730 -4.93 11.28 -2.85
CA ALA A 730 -5.23 10.01 -3.52
C ALA A 730 -4.27 8.85 -3.23
N VAL A 731 -4.85 7.65 -3.16
CA VAL A 731 -4.15 6.35 -3.10
C VAL A 731 -4.63 5.50 -4.27
N ILE A 732 -3.71 4.85 -4.97
CA ILE A 732 -4.02 3.78 -5.94
C ILE A 732 -4.01 2.46 -5.17
N LEU A 733 -5.07 1.69 -5.33
CA LEU A 733 -5.15 0.28 -4.93
C LEU A 733 -5.06 -0.60 -6.17
N SER A 734 -4.41 -1.76 -6.04
CA SER A 734 -4.44 -2.83 -7.03
C SER A 734 -4.58 -4.18 -6.35
N TRP A 735 -5.15 -5.17 -7.04
CA TRP A 735 -5.28 -6.54 -6.52
C TRP A 735 -5.32 -7.59 -7.62
N SER A 736 -4.85 -8.79 -7.29
CA SER A 736 -5.01 -9.96 -8.15
C SER A 736 -6.35 -10.66 -7.88
N ARG A 737 -6.76 -11.50 -8.83
CA ARG A 737 -7.97 -12.30 -8.72
C ARG A 737 -7.62 -13.71 -8.22
N PRO A 738 -8.38 -14.30 -7.28
CA PRO A 738 -8.09 -15.65 -6.79
C PRO A 738 -8.12 -16.69 -7.91
N ALA A 739 -7.04 -17.49 -7.99
CA ALA A 739 -6.73 -18.37 -9.10
C ALA A 739 -7.82 -19.43 -9.42
N PHE A 740 -8.66 -19.75 -8.44
CA PHE A 740 -9.69 -20.79 -8.52
C PHE A 740 -11.04 -20.29 -9.09
N SER A 741 -11.17 -19.02 -9.49
CA SER A 741 -12.44 -18.41 -9.88
C SER A 741 -12.65 -18.34 -11.40
N SER A 742 -13.40 -19.31 -11.96
CA SER A 742 -13.54 -19.54 -13.41
C SER A 742 -14.57 -18.67 -14.16
N GLY A 743 -15.51 -18.02 -13.47
CA GLY A 743 -16.44 -17.05 -14.09
C GLY A 743 -15.75 -15.72 -14.45
N LYS A 744 -16.53 -14.63 -14.64
CA LYS A 744 -16.00 -13.24 -14.60
C LYS A 744 -16.59 -12.50 -13.39
N PRO A 745 -15.85 -11.62 -12.69
CA PRO A 745 -16.38 -10.81 -11.59
C PRO A 745 -17.48 -9.87 -12.09
N VAL A 746 -18.52 -9.67 -11.27
CA VAL A 746 -19.55 -8.66 -11.54
C VAL A 746 -19.09 -7.29 -11.04
N SER A 747 -18.45 -7.24 -9.86
CA SER A 747 -17.79 -6.04 -9.32
C SER A 747 -16.86 -6.37 -8.15
N TYR A 748 -16.15 -5.37 -7.65
CA TYR A 748 -15.43 -5.36 -6.38
C TYR A 748 -15.95 -4.22 -5.50
N SER A 749 -16.11 -4.46 -4.20
CA SER A 749 -16.20 -3.39 -3.20
C SER A 749 -14.85 -3.18 -2.53
N VAL A 750 -14.47 -1.92 -2.37
CA VAL A 750 -13.34 -1.47 -1.56
C VAL A 750 -13.89 -0.75 -0.31
N ARG A 751 -13.40 -1.10 0.87
CA ARG A 751 -13.55 -0.28 2.10
C ARG A 751 -12.34 0.62 2.27
N CYS A 752 -12.55 1.83 2.78
CA CYS A 752 -11.52 2.82 3.04
C CYS A 752 -11.88 3.64 4.28
N GLY A 753 -10.98 3.77 5.26
CA GLY A 753 -11.21 4.60 6.46
C GLY A 753 -9.91 5.13 7.08
N PRO A 754 -9.93 6.25 7.81
CA PRO A 754 -8.75 6.73 8.55
C PRO A 754 -8.50 5.83 9.77
N VAL A 755 -7.23 5.61 10.12
CA VAL A 755 -6.84 4.68 11.21
C VAL A 755 -6.99 5.29 12.62
N SER A 756 -7.34 6.58 12.75
CA SER A 756 -7.50 7.23 14.06
C SER A 756 -8.92 7.03 14.63
N PRO A 757 -9.09 6.59 15.89
CA PRO A 757 -10.40 6.42 16.52
C PRO A 757 -11.12 7.74 16.84
N SER A 758 -10.53 8.90 16.50
CA SER A 758 -11.05 10.23 16.78
C SER A 758 -11.56 11.00 15.56
N ASP A 759 -11.51 10.44 14.35
CA ASP A 759 -11.89 11.16 13.11
C ASP A 759 -13.31 10.80 12.65
N VAL A 760 -14.16 11.82 12.47
CA VAL A 760 -15.59 11.72 12.11
C VAL A 760 -15.79 11.36 10.63
N TRP A 761 -14.71 11.23 9.84
CA TRP A 761 -14.77 11.03 8.38
C TRP A 761 -15.41 9.71 7.93
N GLY A 762 -15.48 8.70 8.81
CA GLY A 762 -16.20 7.44 8.60
C GLY A 762 -15.54 6.46 7.62
N VAL A 763 -16.15 5.28 7.49
CA VAL A 763 -15.72 4.24 6.52
C VAL A 763 -16.46 4.46 5.20
N ARG A 764 -15.71 4.79 4.16
CA ARG A 764 -16.19 4.95 2.79
C ARG A 764 -16.14 3.62 2.05
N TYR A 765 -17.16 3.36 1.25
CA TYR A 765 -17.21 2.22 0.33
C TYR A 765 -17.18 2.72 -1.12
N VAL A 766 -16.42 2.04 -1.97
CA VAL A 766 -16.32 2.33 -3.42
C VAL A 766 -16.52 1.03 -4.19
N GLN A 767 -17.34 1.07 -5.25
CA GLN A 767 -17.50 -0.04 -6.19
C GLN A 767 -16.61 0.20 -7.42
N THR A 768 -16.05 -0.87 -7.98
CA THR A 768 -15.37 -0.86 -9.29
C THR A 768 -15.56 -2.21 -10.00
N THR A 769 -15.43 -2.23 -11.32
CA THR A 769 -15.34 -3.47 -12.12
C THR A 769 -13.89 -3.86 -12.43
N GLU A 770 -12.95 -2.93 -12.28
CA GLU A 770 -11.52 -3.13 -12.55
C GLU A 770 -10.76 -3.70 -11.33
N GLN A 771 -9.59 -4.26 -11.59
CA GLN A 771 -8.65 -4.77 -10.56
C GLN A 771 -7.74 -3.67 -9.97
N THR A 772 -8.01 -2.42 -10.33
CA THR A 772 -7.30 -1.22 -9.90
C THR A 772 -8.32 -0.12 -9.61
N VAL A 773 -8.08 0.71 -8.58
CA VAL A 773 -8.87 1.92 -8.37
C VAL A 773 -8.06 3.03 -7.71
N THR A 774 -8.24 4.26 -8.20
CA THR A 774 -7.69 5.47 -7.59
C THR A 774 -8.72 6.05 -6.64
N LEU A 775 -8.52 5.89 -5.33
CA LEU A 775 -9.36 6.51 -4.30
C LEU A 775 -8.95 7.97 -4.13
N THR A 776 -9.84 8.90 -4.48
CA THR A 776 -9.61 10.35 -4.44
C THR A 776 -10.42 11.06 -3.35
N GLY A 777 -9.97 12.25 -2.95
CA GLY A 777 -10.59 13.06 -1.90
C GLY A 777 -10.16 12.65 -0.48
N LEU A 778 -9.03 11.96 -0.34
CA LEU A 778 -8.42 11.64 0.95
C LEU A 778 -7.77 12.88 1.57
N ARG A 779 -7.62 12.91 2.90
CA ARG A 779 -6.83 13.95 3.61
C ARG A 779 -5.32 13.78 3.36
N PRO A 780 -4.53 14.87 3.19
CA PRO A 780 -3.05 14.83 3.18
C PRO A 780 -2.43 14.20 4.42
N ASN A 781 -1.22 13.65 4.28
CA ASN A 781 -0.37 13.17 5.38
C ASN A 781 -1.07 12.21 6.37
N THR A 782 -2.11 11.48 5.94
CA THR A 782 -3.04 10.75 6.81
C THR A 782 -2.94 9.26 6.52
N ARG A 783 -2.92 8.43 7.58
CA ARG A 783 -2.88 6.96 7.44
C ARG A 783 -4.30 6.42 7.30
N TYR A 784 -4.53 5.73 6.19
CA TYR A 784 -5.78 5.05 5.86
C TYR A 784 -5.59 3.53 5.90
N GLU A 785 -6.68 2.84 6.20
CA GLU A 785 -6.84 1.41 6.03
C GLU A 785 -7.76 1.09 4.85
N PHE A 786 -7.45 -0.01 4.16
CA PHE A 786 -8.17 -0.47 2.97
C PHE A 786 -8.33 -1.99 2.99
N ALA A 787 -9.44 -2.48 2.47
CA ALA A 787 -9.58 -3.89 2.09
C ALA A 787 -10.56 -4.03 0.92
N VAL A 788 -10.48 -5.14 0.20
CA VAL A 788 -11.26 -5.40 -1.01
C VAL A 788 -12.06 -6.69 -0.85
N ARG A 789 -13.25 -6.76 -1.42
CA ARG A 789 -14.02 -8.00 -1.62
C ARG A 789 -14.59 -8.05 -3.03
N LEU A 790 -14.72 -9.23 -3.60
CA LEU A 790 -15.29 -9.44 -4.94
C LEU A 790 -16.75 -9.89 -4.86
N HIS A 791 -17.50 -9.62 -5.93
CA HIS A 791 -18.90 -10.02 -6.07
C HIS A 791 -19.12 -10.86 -7.34
N MET A 792 -19.84 -11.96 -7.17
CA MET A 792 -20.35 -12.81 -8.25
C MET A 792 -21.86 -12.95 -8.02
N ASP A 793 -22.67 -12.42 -8.94
CA ASP A 793 -24.13 -12.45 -8.88
C ASP A 793 -24.70 -11.96 -7.52
N HIS A 794 -25.30 -12.85 -6.73
CA HIS A 794 -25.85 -12.53 -5.40
C HIS A 794 -24.89 -12.80 -4.23
N MET A 795 -23.63 -13.16 -4.50
CA MET A 795 -22.64 -13.53 -3.48
C MET A 795 -21.49 -12.52 -3.40
N SER A 796 -21.00 -12.28 -2.18
CA SER A 796 -19.78 -11.53 -1.90
C SER A 796 -18.73 -12.44 -1.27
N SER A 797 -17.45 -12.22 -1.57
CA SER A 797 -16.36 -12.78 -0.74
C SER A 797 -16.32 -12.13 0.64
N PRO A 798 -15.60 -12.73 1.62
CA PRO A 798 -15.04 -11.99 2.74
C PRO A 798 -14.19 -10.80 2.25
N TRP A 799 -13.88 -9.88 3.17
CA TRP A 799 -12.87 -8.87 2.94
C TRP A 799 -11.48 -9.51 2.89
N SER A 800 -10.60 -8.96 2.06
CA SER A 800 -9.15 -9.23 2.09
C SER A 800 -8.56 -8.88 3.46
N ALA A 801 -7.30 -9.29 3.68
CA ALA A 801 -6.47 -8.67 4.69
C ALA A 801 -6.50 -7.13 4.54
N THR A 802 -6.48 -6.42 5.68
CA THR A 802 -6.39 -4.96 5.68
C THR A 802 -4.97 -4.54 5.29
N VAL A 803 -4.87 -3.69 4.27
CA VAL A 803 -3.62 -2.98 3.94
C VAL A 803 -3.69 -1.54 4.43
N TYR A 804 -2.54 -0.97 4.80
CA TYR A 804 -2.45 0.37 5.36
C TYR A 804 -1.53 1.23 4.52
N GLN A 805 -2.01 2.36 4.04
CA GLN A 805 -1.19 3.32 3.29
C GLN A 805 -1.39 4.74 3.81
N LYS A 806 -0.30 5.51 3.85
CA LYS A 806 -0.34 6.95 4.15
C LYS A 806 -0.43 7.74 2.85
N THR A 807 -1.28 8.76 2.79
CA THR A 807 -1.24 9.75 1.70
C THR A 807 0.04 10.58 1.75
N SER A 808 0.43 11.14 0.59
CA SER A 808 1.61 12.01 0.51
C SER A 808 1.43 13.31 1.31
N LEU A 809 2.53 14.04 1.51
CA LEU A 809 2.49 15.43 1.96
C LEU A 809 1.91 16.33 0.84
N GLU A 810 1.26 17.41 1.25
CA GLU A 810 0.86 18.52 0.37
C GLU A 810 1.68 19.76 0.75
N ALA A 811 2.03 20.61 -0.22
CA ALA A 811 2.63 21.91 0.08
C ALA A 811 1.60 22.78 0.84
N PRO A 812 2.02 23.67 1.76
CA PRO A 812 1.08 24.42 2.59
C PRO A 812 0.20 25.34 1.70
N SER A 813 -1.09 25.03 1.55
CA SER A 813 -1.95 25.74 0.58
C SER A 813 -2.54 27.07 1.08
N SER A 814 -2.14 27.53 2.26
CA SER A 814 -2.52 28.81 2.86
C SER A 814 -1.34 29.42 3.64
N PRO A 815 -1.29 30.77 3.79
CA PRO A 815 -0.16 31.43 4.40
C PRO A 815 -0.17 31.37 5.95
N PRO A 816 0.96 31.68 6.61
CA PRO A 816 1.02 31.89 8.06
C PRO A 816 0.00 32.95 8.53
N LEU A 817 -0.64 32.70 9.67
CA LEU A 817 -1.78 33.47 10.15
C LEU A 817 -1.43 34.49 11.21
N GLY A 818 -2.06 35.66 11.14
CA GLY A 818 -1.94 36.70 12.17
C GLY A 818 -0.52 37.29 12.28
N VAL A 819 0.16 37.48 11.14
CA VAL A 819 1.48 38.11 11.07
C VAL A 819 1.41 39.51 11.71
N LYS A 820 2.30 39.77 12.66
CA LYS A 820 2.48 41.06 13.36
C LYS A 820 3.94 41.46 13.29
N VAL A 821 4.21 42.75 13.11
CA VAL A 821 5.56 43.33 13.17
C VAL A 821 5.55 44.50 14.15
N SER A 822 6.57 44.59 15.00
CA SER A 822 6.73 45.63 16.02
C SER A 822 8.19 46.03 16.15
N LEU A 823 8.48 47.33 16.05
CA LEU A 823 9.82 47.86 16.31
C LEU A 823 10.24 47.61 17.77
N ILE A 824 11.54 47.38 17.94
CA ILE A 824 12.21 47.34 19.25
C ILE A 824 13.08 48.59 19.41
N ASP A 825 13.83 48.95 18.37
CA ASP A 825 14.70 50.13 18.33
C ASP A 825 14.82 50.71 16.90
N ASP A 826 15.68 51.73 16.73
CA ASP A 826 15.98 52.44 15.47
C ASP A 826 16.45 51.53 14.31
N GLY A 827 16.89 50.30 14.58
CA GLY A 827 17.46 49.35 13.61
C GLY A 827 16.95 47.90 13.72
N THR A 828 16.10 47.56 14.70
CA THR A 828 15.55 46.21 14.89
C THR A 828 14.04 46.16 15.09
N ALA A 829 13.41 45.07 14.63
CA ALA A 829 12.00 44.81 14.83
C ALA A 829 11.70 43.32 15.00
N LEU A 830 10.76 42.98 15.87
CA LEU A 830 10.24 41.62 16.02
C LEU A 830 9.09 41.40 15.03
N VAL A 831 9.16 40.31 14.26
CA VAL A 831 8.02 39.76 13.51
C VAL A 831 7.56 38.46 14.16
N SER A 832 6.25 38.26 14.27
CA SER A 832 5.62 37.07 14.85
C SER A 832 4.41 36.62 14.03
N TRP A 833 4.10 35.32 14.06
CA TRP A 833 3.02 34.71 13.28
C TRP A 833 2.47 33.47 14.00
N ARG A 834 1.48 32.82 13.40
CA ARG A 834 1.05 31.45 13.74
C ARG A 834 1.13 30.56 12.50
N PRO A 835 1.23 29.24 12.65
CA PRO A 835 1.16 28.32 11.52
C PRO A 835 -0.10 28.51 10.66
N PRO A 836 -0.08 28.12 9.37
CA PRO A 836 -1.29 28.03 8.56
C PRO A 836 -2.30 27.08 9.19
N ASP A 837 -3.59 27.42 9.16
CA ASP A 837 -4.68 26.60 9.70
C ASP A 837 -5.02 25.46 8.73
N GLN A 838 -4.28 24.35 8.84
CA GLN A 838 -4.43 23.17 7.99
C GLN A 838 -4.28 21.86 8.78
N PRO A 839 -5.20 20.89 8.61
CA PRO A 839 -5.14 19.63 9.34
C PRO A 839 -3.93 18.79 8.90
N ASN A 840 -3.25 18.18 9.87
CA ASN A 840 -2.08 17.30 9.69
C ASN A 840 -0.88 17.96 8.96
N LEU A 841 -0.82 19.29 8.96
CA LEU A 841 0.29 20.06 8.37
C LEU A 841 1.58 19.86 9.16
N SER A 842 2.65 19.49 8.44
CA SER A 842 4.02 19.52 8.93
C SER A 842 4.74 20.67 8.22
N VAL A 843 5.13 21.72 8.94
CA VAL A 843 6.00 22.79 8.42
C VAL A 843 7.45 22.37 8.65
N ALA A 844 8.31 22.53 7.65
CA ALA A 844 9.76 22.28 7.77
C ALA A 844 10.53 23.56 8.07
N HIS A 845 10.16 24.68 7.43
CA HIS A 845 10.71 26.00 7.67
C HIS A 845 9.72 27.11 7.29
N TYR A 846 9.97 28.32 7.80
CA TYR A 846 9.32 29.56 7.36
C TYR A 846 10.31 30.41 6.58
N THR A 847 9.83 31.11 5.55
CA THR A 847 10.61 32.10 4.80
C THR A 847 9.98 33.48 4.98
N ILE A 848 10.67 34.35 5.72
CA ILE A 848 10.33 35.75 5.89
C ILE A 848 11.03 36.54 4.77
N LEU A 849 10.25 37.31 4.00
CA LEU A 849 10.77 38.29 3.06
C LEU A 849 10.51 39.70 3.60
N TYR A 850 11.55 40.53 3.65
CA TYR A 850 11.43 41.95 4.01
C TYR A 850 12.24 42.85 3.08
N ALA A 851 11.73 44.04 2.78
CA ALA A 851 12.39 45.03 1.91
C ALA A 851 11.96 46.44 2.31
N SER A 852 12.82 47.44 2.13
CA SER A 852 12.35 48.84 2.13
C SER A 852 11.41 49.06 0.94
N GLN A 853 10.49 50.02 1.05
CA GLN A 853 9.53 50.32 -0.02
C GLN A 853 10.22 50.75 -1.34
N THR A 854 11.45 51.27 -1.25
CA THR A 854 12.32 51.60 -2.40
C THR A 854 13.01 50.37 -2.98
N SER A 855 13.64 49.51 -2.16
CA SER A 855 14.26 48.26 -2.63
C SER A 855 13.23 47.29 -3.21
N TRP A 856 12.01 47.24 -2.66
CA TRP A 856 10.90 46.47 -3.22
C TRP A 856 10.59 46.85 -4.68
N LEU A 857 10.57 48.14 -5.01
CA LEU A 857 10.32 48.63 -6.37
C LEU A 857 11.46 48.27 -7.35
N ALA A 858 12.67 48.02 -6.84
CA ALA A 858 13.78 47.44 -7.60
C ALA A 858 13.75 45.90 -7.69
N GLY A 859 12.85 45.24 -6.94
CA GLY A 859 12.75 43.79 -6.81
C GLY A 859 13.67 43.17 -5.75
N GLU A 860 14.38 43.99 -4.98
CA GLU A 860 15.38 43.56 -4.00
C GLU A 860 14.73 43.24 -2.65
N TRP A 861 14.66 41.95 -2.29
CA TRP A 861 14.16 41.46 -1.01
C TRP A 861 15.28 40.87 -0.17
N GLN A 862 15.32 41.23 1.12
CA GLN A 862 16.05 40.48 2.14
C GLN A 862 15.26 39.23 2.49
N VAL A 863 15.98 38.12 2.72
CA VAL A 863 15.42 36.79 3.00
C VAL A 863 15.93 36.30 4.34
N LEU A 864 15.03 35.89 5.22
CA LEU A 864 15.35 35.27 6.50
C LEU A 864 14.58 33.96 6.64
N GLN A 865 15.27 32.86 6.90
CA GLN A 865 14.66 31.56 7.17
C GLN A 865 14.68 31.22 8.65
N ARG A 866 13.67 30.44 9.07
CA ARG A 866 13.43 29.98 10.44
C ARG A 866 12.89 28.55 10.42
N GLU A 867 13.10 27.78 11.49
CA GLU A 867 12.69 26.37 11.53
C GLU A 867 11.16 26.23 11.62
N GLY A 868 10.62 25.07 11.28
CA GLY A 868 9.17 24.83 11.28
C GLY A 868 8.49 24.96 12.65
N THR A 869 9.28 24.97 13.73
CA THR A 869 8.87 25.24 15.11
C THR A 869 8.84 26.73 15.48
N ASP A 870 9.52 27.59 14.72
CA ASP A 870 9.62 29.01 15.02
C ASP A 870 8.34 29.76 14.65
N THR A 871 7.81 30.55 15.58
CA THR A 871 6.65 31.43 15.35
C THR A 871 7.00 32.93 15.42
N MET A 872 8.29 33.26 15.47
CA MET A 872 8.80 34.63 15.55
C MET A 872 10.25 34.74 15.06
N ALA A 873 10.66 35.94 14.65
CA ALA A 873 12.01 36.27 14.22
C ALA A 873 12.33 37.74 14.47
N LEU A 874 13.60 38.03 14.77
CA LEU A 874 14.13 39.39 14.73
C LEU A 874 14.51 39.77 13.29
N LEU A 875 14.12 40.97 12.87
CA LEU A 875 14.62 41.68 11.70
C LEU A 875 15.66 42.69 12.18
N GLU A 876 16.85 42.68 11.57
CA GLU A 876 17.99 43.51 11.94
C GLU A 876 18.44 44.40 10.77
N LYS A 877 19.22 45.43 11.10
CA LYS A 877 19.84 46.38 10.14
C LYS A 877 18.79 47.13 9.31
N LEU A 878 17.69 47.50 9.95
CA LEU A 878 16.66 48.35 9.36
C LEU A 878 17.16 49.80 9.28
N GLU A 879 16.86 50.50 8.20
CA GLU A 879 17.27 51.88 7.99
C GLU A 879 16.25 52.88 8.56
N SER A 880 16.68 53.67 9.56
CA SER A 880 15.86 54.69 10.21
C SER A 880 15.28 55.71 9.22
N GLY A 881 13.95 55.82 9.19
CA GLY A 881 13.19 56.70 8.31
C GLY A 881 12.57 56.02 7.08
N HIS A 882 12.78 54.73 6.86
CA HIS A 882 12.16 53.98 5.77
C HIS A 882 10.92 53.18 6.21
N VAL A 883 9.97 52.99 5.29
CA VAL A 883 8.90 52.00 5.41
C VAL A 883 9.42 50.68 4.88
N TYR A 884 9.30 49.61 5.66
CA TYR A 884 9.60 48.24 5.27
C TYR A 884 8.32 47.45 5.03
N LEU A 885 8.34 46.60 4.01
CA LEU A 885 7.29 45.67 3.64
C LEU A 885 7.72 44.26 4.08
N VAL A 886 6.90 43.57 4.87
CA VAL A 886 7.20 42.23 5.42
C VAL A 886 6.11 41.23 5.03
N LYS A 887 6.49 40.03 4.57
CA LYS A 887 5.57 38.91 4.26
C LYS A 887 6.24 37.56 4.54
N ILE A 888 5.45 36.54 4.88
CA ILE A 888 5.98 35.23 5.31
C ILE A 888 5.28 34.09 4.57
N SER A 889 6.02 33.08 4.12
CA SER A 889 5.47 31.79 3.69
C SER A 889 5.88 30.67 4.66
N ALA A 890 5.08 29.60 4.68
CA ALA A 890 5.44 28.32 5.30
C ALA A 890 5.82 27.33 4.19
N SER A 891 6.81 26.47 4.44
CA SER A 891 7.31 25.51 3.46
C SER A 891 7.51 24.12 4.08
N ASN A 892 7.35 23.05 3.29
CA ASN A 892 7.57 21.69 3.74
C ASN A 892 8.20 20.81 2.64
N GLN A 893 8.37 19.50 2.90
CA GLN A 893 9.03 18.57 1.99
C GLN A 893 8.31 18.38 0.63
N ALA A 894 7.05 18.80 0.49
CA ALA A 894 6.30 18.79 -0.77
C ALA A 894 6.39 20.13 -1.53
N GLY A 895 6.81 21.22 -0.90
CA GLY A 895 7.03 22.52 -1.54
C GLY A 895 6.76 23.73 -0.64
N ASP A 896 6.91 24.91 -1.25
CA ASP A 896 6.63 26.20 -0.63
C ASP A 896 5.15 26.56 -0.69
N GLY A 897 4.63 27.13 0.40
CA GLY A 897 3.28 27.69 0.47
C GLY A 897 3.21 29.16 0.04
N PRO A 898 2.00 29.73 -0.07
CA PRO A 898 1.83 31.13 -0.45
C PRO A 898 2.33 32.07 0.66
N PHE A 899 2.75 33.27 0.26
CA PHE A 899 3.08 34.33 1.20
C PHE A 899 1.83 34.95 1.84
N SER A 900 1.97 35.40 3.07
CA SER A 900 0.99 36.23 3.77
C SER A 900 0.70 37.53 3.02
N SER A 901 -0.39 38.20 3.40
CA SER A 901 -0.54 39.63 3.17
C SER A 901 0.72 40.37 3.64
N THR A 902 1.16 41.36 2.87
CA THR A 902 2.24 42.26 3.27
C THR A 902 1.81 43.09 4.48
N VAL A 903 2.67 43.18 5.50
CA VAL A 903 2.54 44.08 6.64
C VAL A 903 3.58 45.20 6.49
N GLU A 904 3.16 46.45 6.68
CA GLU A 904 4.06 47.60 6.63
C GLU A 904 4.64 47.93 8.01
N LEU A 905 5.90 48.33 8.05
CA LEU A 905 6.64 48.72 9.26
C LEU A 905 7.35 50.06 9.01
N GLN A 906 6.92 51.12 9.68
CA GLN A 906 7.55 52.44 9.56
C GLN A 906 8.66 52.61 10.60
N VAL A 907 9.92 52.52 10.16
CA VAL A 907 11.08 52.79 11.03
C VAL A 907 11.19 54.30 11.23
N LEU A 908 11.11 54.75 12.47
CA LEU A 908 11.14 56.18 12.81
C LEU A 908 12.55 56.77 12.55
N ARG A 909 12.62 58.08 12.30
CA ARG A 909 13.90 58.79 12.14
C ARG A 909 14.55 59.06 13.50
N ALA A 910 15.79 58.61 13.67
CA ALA A 910 16.65 59.01 14.77
C ALA A 910 16.77 60.53 14.87
N LYS A 911 16.54 61.10 16.05
CA LYS A 911 16.62 62.56 16.29
C LYS A 911 18.08 62.99 16.48
N HIS A 912 18.67 63.59 15.45
CA HIS A 912 20.00 64.20 15.56
C HIS A 912 20.01 65.36 16.58
N HIS A 913 20.65 65.14 17.73
CA HIS A 913 21.14 66.24 18.55
C HIS A 913 22.31 66.92 17.83
N GLN A 914 22.12 68.13 17.34
CA GLN A 914 23.23 68.98 16.88
C GLN A 914 23.79 69.79 18.05
N SER A 915 25.08 69.58 18.35
CA SER A 915 25.83 70.42 19.27
C SER A 915 26.06 71.82 18.68
N LYS A 916 25.50 72.85 19.33
CA LYS A 916 26.06 74.20 19.34
C LYS A 916 26.40 74.56 20.78
N ASN A 917 27.63 74.98 21.00
CA ASN A 917 28.20 75.32 22.31
C ASN A 917 28.89 76.71 22.20
N PRO A 918 29.23 77.39 23.31
CA PRO A 918 28.29 78.33 23.95
C PRO A 918 28.93 79.71 24.18
N ARG A 919 28.29 80.60 24.96
CA ARG A 919 28.98 81.63 25.77
C ARG A 919 28.04 82.25 26.83
N HIS A 920 28.47 82.19 28.10
CA HIS A 920 28.06 82.98 29.28
C HIS A 920 26.56 83.08 29.64
N THR A 921 26.14 83.12 30.91
CA THR A 921 26.81 83.09 32.24
C THR A 921 25.86 82.30 33.18
N ASP A 922 26.22 81.67 34.31
CA ASP A 922 27.01 82.12 35.46
C ASP A 922 27.46 80.95 36.39
N ASN A 923 28.30 81.26 37.37
CA ASN A 923 28.52 80.58 38.67
C ASN A 923 29.01 79.11 38.73
N HIS A 924 30.35 79.00 38.82
CA HIS A 924 31.07 78.13 39.78
C HIS A 924 30.55 78.31 41.23
N ALA A 925 30.87 77.48 42.24
CA ALA A 925 31.36 76.10 42.40
C ALA A 925 31.05 75.72 43.89
N GLU A 926 30.85 74.47 44.31
CA GLU A 926 31.85 73.41 44.57
C GLU A 926 31.08 72.07 44.72
N GLN A 927 31.52 70.97 44.11
CA GLN A 927 32.39 69.94 44.70
C GLN A 927 31.75 69.12 45.85
N LYS A 928 31.56 67.80 45.59
CA LYS A 928 31.23 66.71 46.56
C LYS A 928 29.75 66.60 46.99
N ALA A 929 29.34 65.37 47.32
CA ALA A 929 27.95 64.88 47.52
C ALA A 929 27.08 64.89 46.22
N PHE A 930 26.18 63.95 45.89
CA PHE A 930 25.47 62.81 46.54
C PHE A 930 23.97 63.09 46.76
N ILE A 931 23.15 62.07 46.45
CA ILE A 931 21.70 61.89 46.67
C ILE A 931 20.69 62.49 45.64
N ASP A 932 19.88 61.55 45.14
CA ASP A 932 18.48 61.50 44.70
C ASP A 932 17.85 62.54 43.74
N GLY A 933 16.97 62.12 42.83
CA GLY A 933 16.49 60.74 42.58
C GLY A 933 15.35 60.69 41.57
N LEU A 934 14.54 59.62 41.50
CA LEU A 934 14.60 58.30 42.14
C LEU A 934 13.58 57.40 41.44
N TYR A 935 13.86 56.12 41.23
CA TYR A 935 12.87 55.04 41.43
C TYR A 935 13.58 53.67 41.44
N HIS A 936 13.35 52.89 42.50
CA HIS A 936 13.99 51.59 42.70
C HIS A 936 13.51 50.53 41.71
N ILE A 937 14.45 49.69 41.26
CA ILE A 937 14.19 48.26 41.13
C ILE A 937 14.46 47.66 42.52
N ASP A 938 13.42 47.14 43.18
CA ASP A 938 13.54 46.56 44.53
C ASP A 938 14.15 45.14 44.44
N GLU A 939 15.25 44.90 45.17
CA GLU A 939 15.95 43.61 45.19
C GLU A 939 15.06 42.44 45.62
N LYS A 940 13.97 42.73 46.34
CA LYS A 940 12.95 41.74 46.74
C LYS A 940 12.32 40.98 45.57
N SER A 941 12.35 41.54 44.35
CA SER A 941 11.83 40.88 43.14
C SER A 941 12.70 39.70 42.69
N MET A 942 14.04 39.83 42.73
CA MET A 942 14.93 38.72 42.37
C MET A 942 14.85 37.58 43.39
N THR A 943 14.72 37.87 44.68
CA THR A 943 14.44 36.83 45.68
C THR A 943 13.13 36.11 45.40
N GLY A 944 12.08 36.80 44.95
CA GLY A 944 10.81 36.17 44.57
C GLY A 944 10.94 35.18 43.42
N ILE A 945 11.70 35.52 42.38
CA ILE A 945 11.93 34.65 41.21
C ILE A 945 12.81 33.44 41.61
N ILE A 946 13.90 33.67 42.34
CA ILE A 946 14.81 32.58 42.77
C ILE A 946 14.10 31.62 43.73
N ILE A 947 13.32 32.14 44.69
CA ILE A 947 12.49 31.32 45.60
C ILE A 947 11.41 30.57 44.80
N GLY A 948 10.76 31.20 43.82
CA GLY A 948 9.78 30.55 42.94
C GLY A 948 10.36 29.37 42.16
N VAL A 949 11.56 29.53 41.58
CA VAL A 949 12.28 28.46 40.88
C VAL A 949 12.73 27.35 41.85
N CYS A 950 13.20 27.70 43.05
CA CYS A 950 13.57 26.72 44.07
C CYS A 950 12.36 25.94 44.59
N ILE A 951 11.20 26.59 44.77
CA ILE A 951 9.94 25.92 45.15
C ILE A 951 9.45 25.01 44.02
N ALA A 952 9.53 25.45 42.76
CA ALA A 952 9.17 24.60 41.61
C ALA A 952 10.06 23.35 41.53
N LEU A 953 11.38 23.51 41.63
CA LEU A 953 12.33 22.40 41.61
C LEU A 953 12.18 21.47 42.82
N THR A 954 11.98 21.99 44.02
CA THR A 954 11.75 21.15 45.22
C THR A 954 10.40 20.44 45.16
N CYS A 955 9.34 21.04 44.63
CA CYS A 955 8.08 20.35 44.34
C CYS A 955 8.24 19.24 43.28
N ILE A 956 9.03 19.45 42.22
CA ILE A 956 9.32 18.41 41.22
C ILE A 956 10.09 17.25 41.86
N VAL A 957 11.14 17.53 42.64
CA VAL A 957 11.91 16.50 43.37
C VAL A 957 11.03 15.78 44.40
N PHE A 958 10.15 16.48 45.11
CA PHE A 958 9.23 15.87 46.07
C PHE A 958 8.18 14.99 45.38
N CYS A 959 7.62 15.41 44.24
CA CYS A 959 6.75 14.56 43.41
C CYS A 959 7.47 13.30 42.91
N VAL A 960 8.72 13.42 42.45
CA VAL A 960 9.53 12.25 42.05
C VAL A 960 9.79 11.32 43.24
N LEU A 961 10.13 11.85 44.42
CA LEU A 961 10.33 11.05 45.64
C LEU A 961 9.03 10.40 46.14
N VAL A 962 7.88 11.06 46.03
CA VAL A 962 6.56 10.49 46.35
C VAL A 962 6.17 9.38 45.38
N LEU A 963 6.55 9.49 44.09
CA LEU A 963 6.36 8.42 43.11
C LEU A 963 7.30 7.23 43.34
N PHE A 964 8.56 7.47 43.73
CA PHE A 964 9.51 6.39 44.08
C PHE A 964 9.18 5.70 45.42
N THR A 965 8.66 6.42 46.41
CA THR A 965 8.29 5.84 47.72
C THR A 965 6.94 5.11 47.71
N ARG A 966 6.08 5.32 46.70
CA ARG A 966 4.80 4.59 46.55
C ARG A 966 4.89 3.22 45.88
N LYS A 967 6.07 2.58 45.84
CA LYS A 967 6.26 1.22 45.30
C LYS A 967 6.94 0.24 46.28
N SER A 968 6.66 0.36 47.58
CA SER A 968 6.97 -0.67 48.58
C SER A 968 5.98 -0.62 49.75
N SER A 969 5.52 -1.80 50.21
CA SER A 969 4.50 -1.97 51.29
C SER A 969 3.09 -1.43 50.92
N SER A 970 1.96 -1.91 51.45
CA SER A 970 1.76 -2.79 52.62
C SER A 970 0.69 -3.87 52.39
N SER A 971 0.78 -4.92 53.21
CA SER A 971 -0.27 -5.94 53.40
C SER A 971 -1.19 -5.58 54.59
N SER A 972 -2.34 -6.26 54.64
CA SER A 972 -3.15 -6.64 55.82
C SER A 972 -3.25 -5.75 57.07
N LYS A 973 -4.48 -5.20 57.25
CA LYS A 973 -5.36 -5.31 58.44
C LYS A 973 -4.89 -4.87 59.86
N MET A 974 -5.76 -4.02 60.45
CA MET A 974 -6.40 -4.10 61.79
C MET A 974 -5.92 -3.22 62.96
N ILE A 975 -6.90 -2.92 63.85
CA ILE A 975 -6.82 -2.50 65.27
C ILE A 975 -6.59 -0.98 65.55
N GLY A 976 -7.40 -0.44 66.47
CA GLY A 976 -7.24 0.87 67.17
C GLY A 976 -6.92 0.60 68.67
N PRO A 977 -7.53 1.26 69.68
CA PRO A 977 -8.40 2.46 69.70
C PRO A 977 -8.00 3.42 70.87
N VAL A 978 -8.96 4.22 71.41
CA VAL A 978 -8.95 4.82 72.80
C VAL A 978 -7.94 5.98 73.01
N ARG A 979 -8.26 7.15 73.58
CA ARG A 979 -9.45 7.75 74.25
C ARG A 979 -9.40 9.30 73.98
N ASN A 980 -10.12 10.28 74.56
CA ASN A 980 -11.10 10.48 75.65
C ASN A 980 -11.84 11.85 75.39
N GLU A 981 -12.84 12.38 76.12
CA GLU A 981 -13.73 11.93 77.22
C GLU A 981 -15.07 12.74 77.15
N VAL A 982 -16.17 12.22 77.74
CA VAL A 982 -17.38 12.95 78.27
C VAL A 982 -18.19 13.88 77.32
N THR A 983 -19.53 13.84 77.14
CA THR A 983 -20.70 12.92 77.34
C THR A 983 -21.87 13.48 76.44
N HIS A 984 -23.21 13.27 76.53
CA HIS A 984 -24.13 12.57 77.46
C HIS A 984 -25.50 12.16 76.84
N GLY A 985 -25.63 10.94 76.30
CA GLY A 985 -26.94 10.30 76.02
C GLY A 985 -27.69 10.72 74.73
N GLY A 986 -28.56 9.88 74.15
CA GLY A 986 -28.74 8.46 74.47
C GLY A 986 -29.92 7.74 73.78
N VAL A 987 -29.78 6.41 73.69
CA VAL A 987 -30.84 5.37 73.57
C VAL A 987 -31.57 5.23 72.22
N SER A 988 -32.00 3.98 71.96
CA SER A 988 -32.60 3.46 70.73
C SER A 988 -33.90 2.68 71.03
N SER A 989 -34.64 2.28 69.97
CA SER A 989 -35.81 1.36 70.00
C SER A 989 -37.10 1.95 70.64
N ALA A 990 -38.31 1.44 70.38
CA ALA A 990 -38.74 0.32 69.55
C ALA A 990 -40.12 0.61 68.87
N SER A 991 -40.56 -0.28 67.97
CA SER A 991 -41.81 -0.18 67.20
C SER A 991 -43.10 -0.47 67.98
N GLN A 992 -44.14 0.38 67.83
CA GLN A 992 -45.58 0.17 68.09
C GLN A 992 -46.33 1.44 67.55
N LEU A 993 -47.60 1.47 67.09
CA LEU A 993 -48.62 0.45 66.81
C LEU A 993 -49.75 1.06 65.91
N ARG A 994 -50.39 0.23 65.06
CA ARG A 994 -51.80 0.31 64.57
C ARG A 994 -52.26 1.38 63.54
N ALA A 995 -52.88 0.87 62.45
CA ALA A 995 -54.01 1.42 61.66
C ALA A 995 -53.76 2.70 60.80
N GLU A 996 -54.49 2.98 59.70
CA GLU A 996 -55.69 2.36 59.07
C GLU A 996 -55.49 2.03 57.56
N ASN A 997 -56.55 1.54 56.89
CA ASN A 997 -56.63 1.17 55.45
C ASN A 997 -56.42 2.41 54.52
N THR A 998 -56.14 2.35 53.20
CA THR A 998 -56.60 1.41 52.14
C THR A 998 -55.65 1.25 50.93
N ASP A 999 -55.50 0.01 50.44
CA ASP A 999 -55.79 -0.51 49.07
C ASP A 999 -56.10 0.45 47.88
N VAL A 1000 -55.90 0.10 46.57
CA VAL A 1000 -55.02 -0.87 45.86
C VAL A 1000 -55.11 -0.67 44.30
N HIS A 1001 -54.18 -1.26 43.51
CA HIS A 1001 -54.17 -1.55 42.04
C HIS A 1001 -54.49 -0.49 40.91
N VAL A 1002 -53.50 -0.25 40.04
CA VAL A 1002 -53.38 -0.67 38.58
C VAL A 1002 -54.70 -1.00 37.83
N PRO A 1003 -55.07 -0.43 36.63
CA PRO A 1003 -54.42 -0.79 35.33
C PRO A 1003 -54.53 0.18 34.09
N MET A 1004 -53.86 -0.23 32.99
CA MET A 1004 -54.11 -0.04 31.52
C MET A 1004 -54.52 1.31 30.82
N MET A 1005 -53.78 1.59 29.72
CA MET A 1005 -54.15 2.18 28.39
C MET A 1005 -54.90 3.54 28.19
N ARG A 1006 -54.26 4.38 27.35
CA ARG A 1006 -54.80 5.26 26.26
C ARG A 1006 -56.19 5.95 26.41
N THR A 1007 -56.23 7.28 26.36
CA THR A 1007 -56.76 8.11 25.23
C THR A 1007 -56.56 9.64 25.46
N HIS A 1008 -57.01 10.51 24.53
CA HIS A 1008 -56.74 11.96 24.43
C HIS A 1008 -57.78 12.87 25.12
N PHE A 1009 -57.41 14.13 25.44
CA PHE A 1009 -58.07 15.44 25.17
C PHE A 1009 -57.02 16.54 25.59
N ILE A 1010 -56.58 17.54 24.78
CA ILE A 1010 -57.20 18.83 24.36
C ILE A 1010 -57.25 19.86 25.53
N ASP A 1011 -56.90 21.17 25.42
CA ASP A 1011 -57.09 22.14 24.31
C ASP A 1011 -56.04 23.31 24.22
N ALA A 1012 -56.11 24.09 23.12
CA ALA A 1012 -55.83 25.54 22.93
C ALA A 1012 -54.41 26.13 23.18
N LYS A 1013 -53.91 27.13 22.41
CA LYS A 1013 -54.28 27.84 21.15
C LYS A 1013 -53.01 28.58 20.64
N GLY A 1014 -52.74 28.81 19.34
CA GLY A 1014 -53.39 28.29 18.12
C GLY A 1014 -52.97 29.04 16.82
N GLY A 1015 -52.88 28.32 15.70
CA GLY A 1015 -52.92 28.82 14.30
C GLY A 1015 -51.65 29.45 13.70
N ALA A 1016 -51.40 29.43 12.39
CA ALA A 1016 -51.94 28.65 11.24
C ALA A 1016 -50.97 28.85 10.04
N GLY A 1017 -50.91 28.05 8.97
CA GLY A 1017 -51.62 26.82 8.60
C GLY A 1017 -51.37 26.45 7.11
N LEU A 1018 -52.04 25.39 6.64
CA LEU A 1018 -52.09 24.84 5.26
C LEU A 1018 -50.95 23.92 4.76
N ILE A 1019 -51.41 22.93 3.99
CA ILE A 1019 -50.78 21.67 3.56
C ILE A 1019 -50.93 21.60 2.03
N ILE A 1020 -50.12 20.81 1.29
CA ILE A 1020 -50.58 19.90 0.21
C ILE A 1020 -49.43 19.05 -0.38
N ASN A 1021 -49.85 17.93 -0.97
CA ASN A 1021 -49.09 16.80 -1.52
C ASN A 1021 -48.10 17.15 -2.66
N GLY A 1022 -47.29 16.17 -3.05
CA GLY A 1022 -46.39 16.26 -4.23
C GLY A 1022 -46.97 15.69 -5.53
N ALA A 1023 -46.04 15.39 -6.46
CA ALA A 1023 -46.20 14.80 -7.81
C ALA A 1023 -46.57 15.75 -8.98
N GLY A 1024 -45.56 16.02 -9.84
CA GLY A 1024 -45.73 16.00 -11.30
C GLY A 1024 -45.64 17.31 -12.09
N LEU A 1025 -45.00 17.20 -13.28
CA LEU A 1025 -45.03 18.11 -14.46
C LEU A 1025 -44.33 19.49 -14.27
N ILE A 1026 -43.39 19.99 -15.09
CA ILE A 1026 -43.12 20.03 -16.56
C ILE A 1026 -43.58 21.37 -17.21
N MET A 1027 -42.58 22.18 -17.63
CA MET A 1027 -42.62 23.26 -18.67
C MET A 1027 -43.56 24.48 -18.43
N SER A 1028 -43.29 25.72 -18.87
CA SER A 1028 -42.26 26.28 -19.77
C SER A 1028 -42.08 27.82 -19.63
N ASP A 1029 -40.92 28.33 -20.08
CA ASP A 1029 -40.62 29.65 -20.68
C ASP A 1029 -41.46 30.92 -20.35
N ALA A 1030 -40.79 31.99 -19.89
CA ALA A 1030 -40.86 33.33 -20.51
C ALA A 1030 -39.88 34.39 -19.93
N ARG A 1031 -38.96 34.87 -20.77
CA ARG A 1031 -38.45 36.27 -20.85
C ARG A 1031 -37.92 37.00 -19.59
N SER A 1032 -36.60 37.19 -19.53
CA SER A 1032 -36.00 38.54 -19.45
C SER A 1032 -34.58 38.57 -20.05
N LYS A 1033 -34.05 39.75 -20.40
CA LYS A 1033 -32.82 39.91 -21.19
C LYS A 1033 -31.78 40.82 -20.53
N GLN A 1034 -30.52 40.34 -20.50
CA GLN A 1034 -29.28 41.14 -20.65
C GLN A 1034 -28.98 42.15 -19.51
N LYS A 1035 -27.75 42.70 -19.34
CA LYS A 1035 -26.56 42.73 -20.22
C LYS A 1035 -25.25 42.78 -19.41
N ARG A 1036 -24.13 42.40 -20.05
CA ARG A 1036 -22.75 42.59 -19.53
C ARG A 1036 -22.42 44.08 -19.30
N TRP A 1037 -21.44 44.33 -18.44
CA TRP A 1037 -20.47 45.42 -18.60
C TRP A 1037 -19.05 44.86 -18.69
N ASN A 1038 -18.25 45.40 -19.61
CA ASN A 1038 -16.78 45.39 -19.60
C ASN A 1038 -16.32 46.38 -20.69
N ILE A 1039 -15.73 47.51 -20.30
CA ILE A 1039 -15.34 48.60 -21.21
C ILE A 1039 -14.05 49.23 -20.70
N PHE A 1040 -13.03 49.31 -21.56
CA PHE A 1040 -12.43 50.59 -21.93
C PHE A 1040 -12.00 50.58 -23.41
N ASN A 1041 -11.93 51.77 -24.00
CA ASN A 1041 -11.95 52.02 -25.46
C ASN A 1041 -10.54 51.85 -26.12
N ASN A 1042 -10.32 51.93 -27.45
CA ASN A 1042 -10.97 52.83 -28.41
C ASN A 1042 -10.72 52.57 -29.93
N LYS A 1043 -11.55 53.22 -30.76
CA LYS A 1043 -11.34 53.68 -32.17
C LYS A 1043 -11.36 52.72 -33.39
N LYS A 1044 -12.58 52.62 -33.95
CA LYS A 1044 -13.02 53.16 -35.28
C LYS A 1044 -12.85 52.36 -36.61
N LYS A 1045 -13.89 52.57 -37.45
CA LYS A 1045 -14.10 52.27 -38.89
C LYS A 1045 -14.31 50.79 -39.29
N SER A 1046 -15.05 50.46 -40.36
CA SER A 1046 -16.41 50.86 -40.81
C SER A 1046 -16.75 50.11 -42.12
N GLU A 1047 -18.05 49.96 -42.45
CA GLU A 1047 -18.61 49.46 -43.73
C GLU A 1047 -18.41 47.95 -44.05
N ALA A 1048 -19.17 47.31 -44.95
CA ALA A 1048 -20.64 47.31 -45.13
C ALA A 1048 -21.13 46.14 -46.02
N LYS A 1049 -22.14 45.38 -45.53
CA LYS A 1049 -23.25 44.72 -46.27
C LYS A 1049 -23.02 43.58 -47.31
N ASN A 1050 -24.03 42.69 -47.35
CA ASN A 1050 -24.54 41.88 -48.49
C ASN A 1050 -23.64 40.76 -49.09
N ASP A 1051 -24.17 39.74 -49.80
CA ASP A 1051 -25.39 38.92 -49.57
C ASP A 1051 -25.34 37.63 -50.45
N THR A 1052 -26.35 36.75 -50.30
CA THR A 1052 -26.63 35.52 -51.11
C THR A 1052 -26.80 35.78 -52.64
N ALA A 1053 -26.85 34.81 -53.59
CA ALA A 1053 -27.28 33.40 -53.54
C ALA A 1053 -26.97 32.58 -54.84
N ILE A 1054 -27.14 31.23 -54.80
CA ILE A 1054 -27.56 30.29 -55.90
C ILE A 1054 -26.62 30.12 -57.14
N GLY A 1055 -26.39 28.95 -57.77
CA GLY A 1055 -26.79 27.54 -57.51
C GLY A 1055 -27.30 26.78 -58.76
N LYS A 1056 -26.76 25.58 -59.11
CA LYS A 1056 -27.31 24.69 -60.17
C LYS A 1056 -26.80 23.21 -60.19
N THR A 1057 -27.62 22.32 -59.61
CA THR A 1057 -28.15 21.03 -60.13
C THR A 1057 -27.33 20.00 -60.96
N VAL A 1058 -26.95 18.88 -60.30
CA VAL A 1058 -27.15 17.41 -60.60
C VAL A 1058 -26.76 16.75 -61.95
N LEU A 1059 -26.01 15.61 -61.85
CA LEU A 1059 -26.09 14.26 -62.53
C LEU A 1059 -24.68 13.60 -62.56
N ARG A 1060 -24.42 12.28 -62.73
CA ARG A 1060 -24.98 11.00 -62.18
C ARG A 1060 -24.09 9.80 -62.66
N TYR A 1061 -23.99 8.72 -61.87
CA TYR A 1061 -23.54 7.34 -62.25
C TYR A 1061 -22.05 6.97 -62.52
N GLU A 1062 -21.82 5.67 -62.67
CA GLU A 1062 -20.59 4.85 -62.51
C GLU A 1062 -19.97 4.42 -63.86
N GLU A 1063 -18.72 3.90 -63.89
CA GLU A 1063 -18.36 2.50 -64.31
C GLU A 1063 -16.83 2.22 -64.24
N GLU A 1064 -16.32 1.17 -64.91
CA GLU A 1064 -15.18 0.33 -64.49
C GLU A 1064 -13.82 0.44 -65.26
N GLN A 1065 -12.75 -0.01 -64.56
CA GLN A 1065 -11.54 -0.74 -65.07
C GLN A 1065 -10.47 0.00 -65.97
N PRO A 1066 -9.25 -0.58 -66.17
CA PRO A 1066 -8.00 0.17 -66.43
C PRO A 1066 -7.27 -0.19 -67.77
N VAL A 1067 -5.95 0.10 -67.89
CA VAL A 1067 -4.83 -0.71 -68.50
C VAL A 1067 -3.60 0.19 -68.87
N VAL A 1068 -2.45 -0.43 -69.22
CA VAL A 1068 -1.20 0.08 -69.88
C VAL A 1068 0.04 0.29 -68.97
N SER A 1069 1.23 0.00 -69.52
CA SER A 1069 2.56 0.04 -68.86
C SER A 1069 3.72 0.38 -69.84
N ALA A 1070 4.93 0.62 -69.31
CA ALA A 1070 6.22 0.87 -70.03
C ALA A 1070 6.37 2.27 -70.72
N GLN A 1071 7.55 2.80 -71.11
CA GLN A 1071 8.94 2.27 -71.20
C GLN A 1071 10.04 3.40 -71.26
N GLY A 1072 11.33 3.10 -70.99
CA GLY A 1072 12.54 3.92 -71.29
C GLY A 1072 13.14 4.69 -70.08
N SER A 1073 14.44 4.69 -69.69
CA SER A 1073 15.81 4.66 -70.32
C SER A 1073 16.43 6.08 -70.49
N SER A 1074 17.74 6.37 -70.29
CA SER A 1074 18.96 5.55 -70.06
C SER A 1074 20.17 6.32 -69.43
N LEU A 1075 21.32 5.64 -69.27
CA LEU A 1075 22.73 6.08 -69.05
C LEU A 1075 23.39 6.14 -67.63
N HIS A 1076 24.73 6.09 -67.62
CA HIS A 1076 25.64 5.62 -66.54
C HIS A 1076 26.79 6.59 -66.17
N ILE A 1077 27.38 6.42 -64.96
CA ILE A 1077 28.82 6.61 -64.62
C ILE A 1077 29.06 6.11 -63.15
N LEU A 1078 30.16 5.46 -62.71
CA LEU A 1078 31.31 4.83 -63.41
C LEU A 1078 31.76 3.50 -62.69
N TYR A 1079 32.95 3.42 -62.06
CA TYR A 1079 33.65 2.23 -61.47
C TYR A 1079 34.80 2.74 -60.52
N ARG A 1080 35.81 2.02 -59.96
CA ARG A 1080 36.51 0.74 -60.29
C ARG A 1080 37.46 0.28 -59.14
N PRO A 1081 38.04 -0.94 -59.15
CA PRO A 1081 37.59 -2.28 -59.58
C PRO A 1081 37.15 -3.10 -58.33
N LEU A 1082 37.45 -4.37 -57.98
CA LEU A 1082 38.06 -5.63 -58.52
C LEU A 1082 37.41 -6.75 -57.63
N GLY A 1083 37.24 -8.04 -57.98
CA GLY A 1083 37.54 -8.80 -59.20
C GLY A 1083 38.25 -10.14 -58.90
N GLU A 1084 38.20 -11.20 -59.72
CA GLU A 1084 37.46 -11.46 -60.98
C GLU A 1084 37.22 -12.99 -61.16
N SER A 1085 36.25 -13.36 -62.03
CA SER A 1085 36.22 -14.51 -62.98
C SER A 1085 36.26 -16.00 -62.53
N GLU A 1086 35.85 -17.02 -63.33
CA GLU A 1086 34.82 -17.28 -64.38
C GLU A 1086 34.83 -18.82 -64.69
N SER A 1087 33.86 -19.50 -65.36
CA SER A 1087 32.38 -19.38 -65.50
C SER A 1087 31.82 -20.60 -66.32
N SER A 1088 30.54 -20.53 -66.73
CA SER A 1088 29.85 -21.29 -67.82
C SER A 1088 29.27 -22.73 -67.61
N GLN A 1089 27.95 -22.82 -67.87
CA GLN A 1089 27.17 -23.83 -68.64
C GLN A 1089 26.72 -25.24 -68.13
N THR A 1090 25.53 -25.61 -68.66
CA THR A 1090 24.91 -26.94 -68.94
C THR A 1090 24.18 -27.79 -67.87
N SER A 1091 22.84 -27.64 -67.88
CA SER A 1091 21.77 -28.67 -68.08
C SER A 1091 21.34 -29.70 -67.00
N ASP A 1092 20.07 -29.55 -66.60
CA ASP A 1092 18.99 -30.57 -66.53
C ASP A 1092 18.92 -31.67 -65.44
N PRO A 1093 17.71 -32.23 -65.13
CA PRO A 1093 16.35 -31.64 -65.22
C PRO A 1093 15.38 -31.99 -64.05
N GLY A 1094 14.21 -31.32 -64.02
CA GLY A 1094 12.99 -31.73 -63.27
C GLY A 1094 12.91 -31.25 -61.81
N SER A 1095 11.96 -30.42 -61.35
CA SER A 1095 10.48 -30.43 -61.46
C SER A 1095 9.82 -31.53 -60.59
N ARG A 1096 8.71 -31.29 -59.86
CA ARG A 1096 7.81 -30.11 -59.78
C ARG A 1096 6.86 -30.21 -58.57
N GLU A 1097 6.35 -29.07 -58.05
CA GLU A 1097 5.03 -28.92 -57.36
C GLU A 1097 4.70 -29.79 -56.10
N THR A 1098 3.83 -29.44 -55.15
CA THR A 1098 3.38 -28.13 -54.58
C THR A 1098 2.97 -28.38 -53.12
N GLY A 1099 2.75 -27.34 -52.32
CA GLY A 1099 2.51 -27.48 -50.88
C GLY A 1099 1.05 -27.67 -50.41
N ASP A 1100 0.99 -27.99 -49.11
CA ASP A 1100 0.14 -27.35 -48.08
C ASP A 1100 -1.20 -27.98 -47.64
N SER A 1101 -1.44 -27.89 -46.31
CA SER A 1101 -2.68 -28.10 -45.54
C SER A 1101 -3.36 -29.50 -45.50
N GLY A 1102 -4.05 -29.82 -44.39
CA GLY A 1102 -4.99 -30.96 -44.32
C GLY A 1102 -5.20 -31.63 -42.94
N ASN A 1103 -6.27 -31.27 -42.24
CA ASN A 1103 -6.72 -31.76 -40.92
C ASN A 1103 -6.91 -33.29 -40.70
N CYS A 1104 -6.66 -33.68 -39.42
CA CYS A 1104 -7.48 -34.53 -38.52
C CYS A 1104 -7.85 -36.02 -38.79
N SER A 1105 -7.62 -36.79 -37.71
CA SER A 1105 -8.52 -37.74 -37.00
C SER A 1105 -8.92 -39.11 -37.58
N GLN A 1106 -8.57 -40.16 -36.80
CA GLN A 1106 -9.33 -41.39 -36.47
C GLN A 1106 -9.68 -42.36 -37.61
N ASP A 1107 -9.90 -43.67 -37.40
CA ASP A 1107 -9.45 -44.70 -36.42
C ASP A 1107 -9.38 -46.02 -37.27
N GLU A 1108 -8.81 -47.17 -36.88
CA GLU A 1108 -9.15 -48.08 -35.79
C GLU A 1108 -8.03 -49.13 -35.51
N THR A 1109 -8.24 -49.88 -34.43
CA THR A 1109 -7.61 -51.14 -33.93
C THR A 1109 -6.91 -52.08 -34.94
N GLU A 1110 -5.87 -52.86 -34.56
CA GLU A 1110 -6.02 -54.00 -33.63
C GLU A 1110 -4.73 -54.57 -32.97
N THR A 1111 -4.89 -54.97 -31.69
CA THR A 1111 -4.31 -56.16 -30.99
C THR A 1111 -2.84 -56.32 -30.56
N SER A 1112 -2.71 -57.03 -29.43
CA SER A 1112 -1.59 -57.87 -28.95
C SER A 1112 -0.39 -57.24 -28.20
N SER A 1113 -0.36 -57.54 -26.89
CA SER A 1113 0.85 -57.65 -26.04
C SER A 1113 1.26 -59.16 -25.98
N PRO A 1114 2.41 -59.62 -25.40
CA PRO A 1114 2.79 -59.36 -23.98
C PRO A 1114 4.31 -59.36 -23.61
N SER A 1115 4.61 -58.95 -22.35
CA SER A 1115 5.74 -59.38 -21.48
C SER A 1115 7.22 -59.19 -21.92
N GLY A 1116 8.21 -58.97 -21.03
CA GLY A 1116 8.18 -58.64 -19.59
C GLY A 1116 9.32 -59.26 -18.76
N THR A 1117 9.94 -58.49 -17.85
CA THR A 1117 10.83 -58.93 -16.71
C THR A 1117 12.15 -59.67 -17.05
N SER A 1118 13.22 -59.76 -16.21
CA SER A 1118 13.75 -58.99 -15.05
C SER A 1118 15.15 -59.54 -14.63
N PHE A 1119 15.84 -58.94 -13.63
CA PHE A 1119 16.83 -59.51 -12.65
C PHE A 1119 18.15 -58.72 -12.35
N ARG A 1120 18.86 -59.22 -11.33
CA ARG A 1120 19.94 -58.71 -10.42
C ARG A 1120 20.73 -59.98 -9.93
N PRO A 1121 21.78 -59.94 -9.08
CA PRO A 1121 22.80 -58.92 -8.71
C PRO A 1121 24.25 -59.52 -8.56
N ASP A 1122 25.11 -58.90 -7.71
CA ASP A 1122 26.27 -59.44 -6.92
C ASP A 1122 27.70 -59.65 -7.52
N ASP A 1123 28.64 -58.76 -7.14
CA ASP A 1123 29.88 -58.92 -6.28
C ASP A 1123 30.72 -60.25 -6.24
N PRO A 1124 31.99 -60.34 -5.71
CA PRO A 1124 32.83 -59.34 -5.00
C PRO A 1124 34.40 -59.41 -5.17
N VAL A 1125 35.14 -58.66 -4.30
CA VAL A 1125 36.50 -58.93 -3.71
C VAL A 1125 37.84 -58.33 -4.29
N GLN A 1126 38.35 -57.32 -3.56
CA GLN A 1126 39.73 -56.98 -3.09
C GLN A 1126 40.96 -56.59 -3.99
N LYS A 1127 41.46 -55.35 -3.71
CA LYS A 1127 42.87 -54.92 -3.40
C LYS A 1127 43.95 -54.98 -4.52
N GLN A 1128 45.00 -54.12 -4.58
CA GLN A 1128 45.49 -52.88 -3.90
C GLN A 1128 46.69 -52.33 -4.75
N SER A 1129 47.28 -51.12 -4.62
CA SER A 1129 46.90 -49.76 -4.12
C SER A 1129 48.09 -48.78 -4.24
N ARG A 1130 47.82 -47.46 -4.23
CA ARG A 1130 48.76 -46.30 -4.11
C ARG A 1130 49.63 -46.01 -5.37
N GLU A 1131 50.11 -44.79 -5.63
CA GLU A 1131 50.18 -43.58 -4.77
C GLU A 1131 50.02 -42.23 -5.55
N THR A 1132 49.38 -41.23 -4.90
CA THR A 1132 49.48 -39.74 -5.02
C THR A 1132 49.66 -38.95 -6.34
N ALA A 1133 48.79 -37.93 -6.48
CA ALA A 1133 49.07 -36.52 -6.89
C ALA A 1133 49.33 -36.17 -8.39
N VAL A 1134 49.04 -34.95 -8.92
CA VAL A 1134 48.20 -33.78 -8.51
C VAL A 1134 47.89 -32.91 -9.77
N CYS A 1135 46.74 -32.20 -9.81
CA CYS A 1135 46.27 -31.30 -10.90
C CYS A 1135 46.00 -32.01 -12.27
N VAL A 1136 45.07 -31.59 -13.14
CA VAL A 1136 44.72 -30.24 -13.63
C VAL A 1136 43.21 -30.08 -13.92
N VAL A 1137 42.73 -28.83 -13.81
CA VAL A 1137 41.50 -28.21 -14.36
C VAL A 1137 40.71 -29.00 -15.44
N SER A 1138 39.43 -29.28 -15.19
CA SER A 1138 38.29 -28.69 -15.94
C SER A 1138 36.89 -29.22 -15.56
N LEU A 1139 35.93 -28.30 -15.56
CA LEU A 1139 34.50 -28.43 -15.92
C LEU A 1139 33.71 -29.72 -15.59
N SER A 1140 32.89 -29.65 -14.54
CA SER A 1140 31.45 -29.96 -14.61
C SER A 1140 30.66 -29.14 -13.58
#